data_AF-A0A2J6PXF1-F1
#
_entry.id   AF-A0A2J6PXF1-F1
#
_cell.length_a   1.000
_cell.length_b   1.000
_cell.length_c   1.000
_cell.angle_alpha   90.00
_cell.angle_beta   90.00
_cell.angle_gamma   90.00
#
_symmetry.space_group_name_H-M   'P 1'
#
loop_
_entity.id
_entity.type
_entity.pdbx_description
1 polymer ?
#
loop_
_entity_poly.entity_id
_entity_poly.type
_entity_poly.pdbx_seq_one_letter_code
_entity_poly.pdbx_strand_id
1 'polypeptide(L)'
;MAPDRGESPDYQSISTPPSTSRPAEGSGSTAELRRRRSDARRFIASHASEGQNFTVRGILVGLGVGLVICFSNMYFGLQTGWISSMSMPASLIGFAFFKTLARHLDLPFTPVENVLVQSVAGSMGTMPLGCGLVGVMPALNYMLKPEEQGPIILSLWKLILWSLGLCFFGVVFAVPLRRQVIIREKLKFPSGTATALMIGVLHGKEATVDGPISQTTSRDSSVQEEGTESFSDIDERTADVEESGKSQTSSWQSKVRLLIISFAISGLYTLATYFFPILRNLPVFGFTLAKSWLWTLNPSLAYVGQGIIMGPATTTHMLIGAVVGWGILSPLAKRRGWAPGPVDDWETGSKGWIVWVSLGIMLADSVVSLGNIAITPLIMHPGHYLADLRSIITSRNWKSFLRLRSAKTGGNYAPLREEVSTPLEETRLSSQEYPALSEEEIKALPEPDAPPEHLVSDRTVWIGLVLSILFCIASIRVVFGALVPFYAIIIAVFMALILSIMGVRALGETDLNPVSGISKLAQLFFAIIVPQSNKNSVIINLVAGAVSEAGALQAGDLMQDLKTGHLLGAAPNAQFWGGVIGSAVGAVVSALIYRLYTSVYEVPGDLFEVPTGYVWIKTAELVTGKGLPMMAWQWATGAAIIFTFSTVVRIMGTGKRWHPFIPGGIAVAVGMYNVPSFTLARAIGGLVNWYWRSYRQKEETLIVVLASGLVLGEGVMSIVNLLLASASVPHL
;
A
#
# COMPACT_ATOMS: atom_id res chain seq x y z
N MET A 1 23.39 64.48 -76.67
CA MET A 1 24.38 63.83 -75.78
C MET A 1 24.01 62.35 -75.70
N ALA A 2 24.93 61.48 -76.07
CA ALA A 2 24.86 60.02 -75.83
C ALA A 2 25.33 59.73 -74.38
N PRO A 3 25.46 58.48 -73.88
CA PRO A 3 24.87 57.16 -74.24
C PRO A 3 24.46 56.28 -73.00
N ASP A 4 23.90 55.06 -73.19
CA ASP A 4 24.45 53.69 -72.87
C ASP A 4 23.89 53.08 -71.55
N ARG A 5 23.66 51.77 -71.28
CA ARG A 5 23.73 50.41 -71.89
C ARG A 5 22.99 49.44 -70.91
N GLY A 6 22.24 48.39 -71.28
CA GLY A 6 22.69 47.03 -71.72
C GLY A 6 23.18 46.18 -70.51
N GLU A 7 22.84 44.91 -70.23
CA GLU A 7 22.33 43.76 -70.99
C GLU A 7 21.83 42.64 -70.03
N SER A 8 20.95 41.77 -70.53
CA SER A 8 20.83 40.32 -70.20
C SER A 8 21.42 39.54 -71.39
N PRO A 9 22.03 38.32 -71.28
CA PRO A 9 21.26 37.08 -71.04
C PRO A 9 22.04 35.82 -70.54
N ASP A 10 21.29 34.72 -70.43
CA ASP A 10 21.61 33.33 -70.78
C ASP A 10 22.16 32.27 -69.81
N TYR A 11 21.53 31.11 -70.04
CA TYR A 11 21.51 29.81 -69.41
C TYR A 11 22.77 28.99 -69.75
N GLN A 12 23.38 28.33 -68.75
CA GLN A 12 24.01 27.00 -68.93
C GLN A 12 24.14 26.27 -67.58
N SER A 13 24.14 24.95 -67.69
CA SER A 13 23.67 23.97 -66.74
C SER A 13 24.78 23.23 -65.95
N ILE A 14 24.37 22.66 -64.81
CA ILE A 14 24.94 21.50 -64.07
C ILE A 14 26.05 21.79 -63.03
N SER A 15 25.67 21.80 -61.75
CA SER A 15 26.01 20.73 -60.79
C SER A 15 25.08 20.76 -59.57
N THR A 16 24.69 19.57 -59.12
CA THR A 16 23.68 19.23 -58.11
C THR A 16 24.10 19.55 -56.65
N PRO A 17 23.15 19.56 -55.69
CA PRO A 17 23.32 20.09 -54.34
C PRO A 17 23.88 19.04 -53.37
N PRO A 18 24.37 19.43 -52.17
CA PRO A 18 24.19 18.64 -50.98
C PRO A 18 22.98 19.16 -50.19
N SER A 19 21.93 18.33 -50.23
CA SER A 19 21.10 17.96 -49.08
C SER A 19 20.72 19.06 -48.09
N THR A 20 19.43 19.42 -48.13
CA THR A 20 18.54 19.36 -46.98
C THR A 20 19.25 19.13 -45.65
N SER A 21 19.34 20.19 -44.85
CA SER A 21 19.54 20.04 -43.41
C SER A 21 18.46 19.09 -42.90
N ARG A 22 18.86 17.84 -42.64
CA ARG A 22 18.06 16.91 -41.85
C ARG A 22 17.64 17.64 -40.58
N PRO A 23 16.36 17.62 -40.18
CA PRO A 23 16.03 17.95 -38.81
C PRO A 23 16.90 17.04 -37.94
N ALA A 24 17.64 17.61 -37.00
CA ALA A 24 18.32 16.81 -36.00
C ALA A 24 17.25 15.92 -35.33
N GLU A 25 17.31 14.60 -35.56
CA GLU A 25 16.35 13.61 -35.08
C GLU A 25 16.22 13.56 -33.53
N GLY A 26 16.96 14.40 -32.79
CA GLY A 26 16.86 14.57 -31.33
C GLY A 26 16.30 15.91 -30.82
N SER A 27 16.05 16.92 -31.66
CA SER A 27 15.56 18.23 -31.17
C SER A 27 14.06 18.25 -30.88
N GLY A 28 13.28 17.45 -31.62
CA GLY A 28 11.82 17.33 -31.40
C GLY A 28 11.45 16.65 -30.08
N SER A 29 12.23 15.66 -29.66
CA SER A 29 11.97 14.88 -28.45
C SER A 29 12.30 15.65 -27.16
N THR A 30 13.39 16.43 -27.13
CA THR A 30 13.73 17.31 -25.99
C THR A 30 12.71 18.43 -25.79
N ALA A 31 12.26 19.08 -26.88
CA ALA A 31 11.24 20.12 -26.83
C ALA A 31 9.88 19.57 -26.35
N GLU A 32 9.49 18.40 -26.85
CA GLU A 32 8.28 17.68 -26.43
C GLU A 32 8.33 17.29 -24.94
N LEU A 33 9.46 16.79 -24.45
CA LEU A 33 9.64 16.47 -23.02
C LEU A 33 9.50 17.71 -22.11
N ARG A 34 10.04 18.86 -22.54
CA ARG A 34 9.88 20.13 -21.80
C ARG A 34 8.42 20.58 -21.78
N ARG A 35 7.74 20.49 -22.92
CA ARG A 35 6.32 20.83 -23.05
C ARG A 35 5.45 19.96 -22.15
N ARG A 36 5.64 18.64 -22.19
CA ARG A 36 4.94 17.71 -21.29
C ARG A 36 5.14 18.05 -19.82
N ARG A 37 6.37 18.43 -19.44
CA ARG A 37 6.69 18.83 -18.07
C ARG A 37 6.05 20.17 -17.67
N SER A 38 5.96 21.14 -18.58
CA SER A 38 5.24 22.39 -18.30
C SER A 38 3.73 22.17 -18.19
N ASP A 39 3.17 21.32 -19.04
CA ASP A 39 1.74 20.98 -19.02
C ASP A 39 1.39 20.22 -17.73
N ALA A 40 2.25 19.30 -17.32
CA ALA A 40 2.20 18.62 -16.04
C ALA A 40 2.17 19.58 -14.83
N ARG A 41 3.03 20.61 -14.84
CA ARG A 41 3.05 21.64 -13.79
C ARG A 41 1.73 22.42 -13.74
N ARG A 42 1.23 22.86 -14.91
CA ARG A 42 -0.05 23.59 -14.99
C ARG A 42 -1.22 22.74 -14.52
N PHE A 43 -1.26 21.48 -14.93
CA PHE A 43 -2.27 20.52 -14.51
C PHE A 43 -2.31 20.35 -12.99
N ILE A 44 -1.17 20.11 -12.35
CA ILE A 44 -1.11 19.93 -10.90
C ILE A 44 -1.52 21.23 -10.19
N ALA A 45 -1.07 22.39 -10.66
CA ALA A 45 -1.43 23.67 -10.04
C ALA A 45 -2.93 23.99 -10.15
N SER A 46 -3.55 23.74 -11.30
CA SER A 46 -4.98 24.02 -11.51
C SER A 46 -5.89 23.10 -10.69
N HIS A 47 -5.54 21.82 -10.59
CA HIS A 47 -6.34 20.86 -9.82
C HIS A 47 -6.12 20.98 -8.31
N ALA A 48 -4.91 21.33 -7.86
CA ALA A 48 -4.63 21.53 -6.44
C ALA A 48 -5.36 22.76 -5.87
N SER A 49 -5.62 23.76 -6.72
CA SER A 49 -6.37 24.98 -6.37
C SER A 49 -7.90 24.83 -6.43
N GLU A 50 -8.41 23.66 -6.86
CA GLU A 50 -9.84 23.36 -6.77
C GLU A 50 -10.31 23.37 -5.30
N GLY A 51 -11.39 24.10 -5.00
CA GLY A 51 -11.97 24.15 -3.65
C GLY A 51 -12.48 22.79 -3.14
N GLN A 52 -12.69 21.82 -4.04
CA GLN A 52 -13.15 20.47 -3.73
C GLN A 52 -12.05 19.53 -3.20
N ASN A 53 -10.80 19.98 -3.10
CA ASN A 53 -9.72 19.16 -2.52
C ASN A 53 -10.00 18.75 -1.07
N PHE A 54 -10.70 19.59 -0.30
CA PHE A 54 -11.05 19.32 1.09
C PHE A 54 -12.50 19.70 1.38
N THR A 55 -13.41 18.73 1.37
CA THR A 55 -14.84 18.95 1.57
C THR A 55 -15.38 18.16 2.75
N VAL A 56 -16.34 18.75 3.48
CA VAL A 56 -17.04 18.06 4.59
C VAL A 56 -17.80 16.85 4.07
N ARG A 57 -18.49 16.99 2.92
CA ARG A 57 -19.22 15.87 2.30
C ARG A 57 -18.29 14.72 1.90
N GLY A 58 -17.11 15.02 1.37
CA GLY A 58 -16.10 14.02 1.02
C GLY A 58 -15.57 13.29 2.26
N ILE A 59 -15.32 14.01 3.36
CA ILE A 59 -14.93 13.40 4.64
C ILE A 59 -16.04 12.49 5.18
N LEU A 60 -17.29 12.94 5.22
CA LEU A 60 -18.40 12.14 5.74
C LEU A 60 -18.62 10.86 4.93
N VAL A 61 -18.59 10.95 3.60
CA VAL A 61 -18.69 9.77 2.72
C VAL A 61 -17.48 8.87 2.89
N GLY A 62 -16.27 9.44 2.94
CA GLY A 62 -15.03 8.70 3.20
C GLY A 62 -15.07 7.94 4.52
N LEU A 63 -15.57 8.54 5.60
CA LEU A 63 -15.75 7.87 6.90
C LEU A 63 -16.82 6.77 6.83
N GLY A 64 -17.91 6.99 6.09
CA GLY A 64 -18.95 5.96 5.89
C GLY A 64 -18.42 4.74 5.12
N VAL A 65 -17.67 4.96 4.05
CA VAL A 65 -17.00 3.89 3.29
C VAL A 65 -15.91 3.22 4.13
N GLY A 66 -15.12 4.02 4.85
CA GLY A 66 -14.09 3.56 5.77
C GLY A 66 -14.62 2.68 6.89
N LEU A 67 -15.83 2.95 7.40
CA LEU A 67 -16.51 2.12 8.39
C LEU A 67 -16.76 0.71 7.87
N VAL A 68 -17.27 0.59 6.65
CA VAL A 68 -17.53 -0.71 6.00
C VAL A 68 -16.23 -1.49 5.79
N ILE A 69 -15.17 -0.80 5.33
CA ILE A 69 -13.85 -1.42 5.15
C ILE A 69 -13.26 -1.84 6.50
N CYS A 70 -13.45 -1.04 7.55
CA CYS A 70 -12.96 -1.32 8.90
C CYS A 70 -13.58 -2.60 9.48
N PHE A 71 -14.91 -2.78 9.35
CA PHE A 71 -15.59 -4.02 9.72
C PHE A 71 -15.05 -5.23 8.94
N SER A 72 -14.90 -5.07 7.63
CA SER A 72 -14.39 -6.12 6.74
C SER A 72 -12.97 -6.54 7.14
N ASN A 73 -12.08 -5.57 7.35
CA ASN A 73 -10.69 -5.81 7.73
C ASN A 73 -10.53 -6.36 9.15
N MET A 74 -11.40 -5.98 10.10
CA MET A 74 -11.40 -6.62 11.42
C MET A 74 -11.77 -8.10 11.31
N TYR A 75 -12.84 -8.41 10.55
CA TYR A 75 -13.31 -9.77 10.33
C TYR A 75 -12.23 -10.66 9.68
N PHE A 76 -11.70 -10.27 8.53
CA PHE A 76 -10.67 -11.05 7.83
C PHE A 76 -9.33 -11.08 8.56
N GLY A 77 -8.99 -10.00 9.28
CA GLY A 77 -7.79 -9.90 10.09
C GLY A 77 -7.81 -10.88 11.27
N LEU A 78 -8.91 -10.97 12.02
CA LEU A 78 -9.05 -11.95 13.10
C LEU A 78 -9.14 -13.39 12.58
N GLN A 79 -9.75 -13.60 11.41
CA GLN A 79 -9.94 -14.94 10.88
C GLN A 79 -8.68 -15.52 10.23
N THR A 80 -7.94 -14.70 9.47
CA THR A 80 -6.83 -15.19 8.63
C THR A 80 -5.54 -14.37 8.73
N GLY A 81 -5.54 -13.30 9.52
CA GLY A 81 -4.38 -12.42 9.65
C GLY A 81 -4.11 -11.53 8.44
N TRP A 82 -5.04 -11.46 7.48
CA TRP A 82 -4.88 -10.69 6.24
C TRP A 82 -5.88 -9.53 6.15
N ILE A 83 -5.39 -8.35 5.74
CA ILE A 83 -6.21 -7.15 5.50
C ILE A 83 -5.85 -6.51 4.16
N SER A 84 -6.70 -5.62 3.65
CA SER A 84 -6.45 -4.87 2.41
C SER A 84 -6.75 -3.38 2.61
N SER A 85 -5.97 -2.51 1.96
CA SER A 85 -6.19 -1.05 2.00
C SER A 85 -7.44 -0.60 1.23
N MET A 86 -7.95 -1.42 0.30
CA MET A 86 -9.18 -1.20 -0.47
C MET A 86 -9.35 0.24 -1.03
N SER A 87 -8.26 0.88 -1.46
CA SER A 87 -8.25 2.26 -2.00
C SER A 87 -9.07 2.39 -3.30
N MET A 88 -8.86 1.49 -4.27
CA MET A 88 -9.60 1.48 -5.53
C MET A 88 -11.12 1.20 -5.32
N PRO A 89 -11.54 0.24 -4.48
CA PRO A 89 -12.95 0.08 -4.13
C PRO A 89 -13.54 1.29 -3.41
N ALA A 90 -12.80 1.91 -2.50
CA ALA A 90 -13.27 3.07 -1.76
C ALA A 90 -13.61 4.24 -2.70
N SER A 91 -12.76 4.51 -3.68
CA SER A 91 -13.00 5.54 -4.69
C SER A 91 -14.17 5.19 -5.64
N LEU A 92 -14.35 3.91 -5.99
CA LEU A 92 -15.50 3.47 -6.79
C LEU A 92 -16.83 3.64 -6.04
N ILE A 93 -16.89 3.27 -4.76
CA ILE A 93 -18.08 3.43 -3.91
C ILE A 93 -18.38 4.91 -3.70
N GLY A 94 -17.35 5.71 -3.38
CA GLY A 94 -17.47 7.15 -3.26
C GLY A 94 -18.07 7.78 -4.51
N PHE A 95 -17.52 7.44 -5.68
CA PHE A 95 -18.04 7.89 -6.96
C PHE A 95 -19.49 7.46 -7.20
N ALA A 96 -19.82 6.19 -6.96
CA ALA A 96 -21.19 5.69 -7.13
C ALA A 96 -22.18 6.43 -6.24
N PHE A 97 -21.82 6.72 -4.98
CA PHE A 97 -22.63 7.48 -4.04
C PHE A 97 -22.93 8.89 -4.56
N PHE A 98 -21.88 9.66 -4.88
CA PHE A 98 -22.04 11.03 -5.37
C PHE A 98 -22.73 11.09 -6.73
N LYS A 99 -22.51 10.10 -7.61
CA LYS A 99 -23.16 10.04 -8.92
C LYS A 99 -24.66 9.76 -8.82
N THR A 100 -25.07 8.87 -7.92
CA THR A 100 -26.50 8.64 -7.62
C THR A 100 -27.16 9.87 -7.04
N LEU A 101 -26.44 10.62 -6.19
CA LEU A 101 -26.94 11.83 -5.56
C LEU A 101 -26.75 13.10 -6.41
N ALA A 102 -26.16 13.00 -7.61
CA ALA A 102 -25.76 14.14 -8.43
C ALA A 102 -26.90 15.14 -8.73
N ARG A 103 -28.15 14.67 -8.82
CA ARG A 103 -29.33 15.53 -9.03
C ARG A 103 -29.68 16.42 -7.82
N HIS A 104 -29.17 16.08 -6.64
CA HIS A 104 -29.44 16.76 -5.37
C HIS A 104 -28.20 17.47 -4.81
N LEU A 105 -27.12 17.55 -5.60
CA LEU A 105 -25.88 18.18 -5.18
C LEU A 105 -25.68 19.49 -5.94
N ASP A 106 -25.48 20.57 -5.19
CA ASP A 106 -25.23 21.90 -5.78
C ASP A 106 -23.85 22.00 -6.45
N LEU A 107 -22.89 21.17 -6.00
CA LEU A 107 -21.53 21.16 -6.51
C LEU A 107 -21.19 19.81 -7.17
N PRO A 108 -20.50 19.81 -8.33
CA PRO A 108 -20.08 18.58 -8.98
C PRO A 108 -19.06 17.83 -8.13
N PHE A 109 -19.05 16.50 -8.25
CA PHE A 109 -18.05 15.64 -7.63
C PHE A 109 -16.81 15.55 -8.52
N THR A 110 -15.66 16.02 -8.03
CA THR A 110 -14.43 16.14 -8.82
C THR A 110 -13.45 14.98 -8.56
N PRO A 111 -12.48 14.72 -9.45
CA PRO A 111 -11.47 13.69 -9.23
C PRO A 111 -10.68 13.90 -7.92
N VAL A 112 -10.35 15.15 -7.59
CA VAL A 112 -9.60 15.48 -6.36
C VAL A 112 -10.43 15.24 -5.10
N GLU A 113 -11.75 15.45 -5.16
CA GLU A 113 -12.66 15.10 -4.06
C GLU A 113 -12.77 13.58 -3.88
N ASN A 114 -12.71 12.82 -4.99
CA ASN A 114 -12.66 11.35 -4.93
C ASN A 114 -11.37 10.84 -4.29
N VAL A 115 -10.23 11.49 -4.57
CA VAL A 115 -8.97 11.23 -3.86
C VAL A 115 -9.13 11.47 -2.35
N LEU A 116 -9.79 12.56 -1.94
CA LEU A 116 -10.06 12.80 -0.52
C LEU A 116 -10.90 11.68 0.12
N VAL A 117 -12.00 11.27 -0.53
CA VAL A 117 -12.86 10.17 -0.07
C VAL A 117 -12.05 8.89 0.11
N GLN A 118 -11.21 8.57 -0.89
CA GLN A 118 -10.34 7.40 -0.88
C GLN A 118 -9.30 7.44 0.24
N SER A 119 -8.64 8.59 0.46
CA SER A 119 -7.62 8.73 1.50
C SER A 119 -8.22 8.61 2.91
N VAL A 120 -9.38 9.22 3.15
CA VAL A 120 -10.11 9.11 4.43
C VAL A 120 -10.54 7.66 4.68
N ALA A 121 -11.17 7.03 3.69
CA ALA A 121 -11.67 5.66 3.79
C ALA A 121 -10.55 4.63 3.97
N GLY A 122 -9.46 4.76 3.20
CA GLY A 122 -8.30 3.89 3.27
C GLY A 122 -7.63 3.96 4.64
N SER A 123 -7.34 5.18 5.11
CA SER A 123 -6.72 5.41 6.43
C SER A 123 -7.57 4.87 7.58
N MET A 124 -8.89 5.04 7.53
CA MET A 124 -9.80 4.46 8.53
C MET A 124 -9.84 2.93 8.46
N GLY A 125 -9.87 2.39 7.24
CA GLY A 125 -10.04 0.96 6.96
C GLY A 125 -8.84 0.10 7.39
N THR A 126 -7.61 0.63 7.38
CA THR A 126 -6.40 -0.13 7.74
C THR A 126 -6.07 -0.10 9.25
N MET A 127 -6.77 0.71 10.04
CA MET A 127 -6.55 0.81 11.49
C MET A 127 -6.70 -0.49 12.30
N PRO A 128 -7.50 -1.51 11.91
CA PRO A 128 -7.49 -2.80 12.59
C PRO A 128 -6.10 -3.45 12.65
N LEU A 129 -5.30 -3.33 11.58
CA LEU A 129 -3.90 -3.77 11.57
C LEU A 129 -2.99 -2.71 12.20
N GLY A 130 -3.16 -1.43 11.84
CA GLY A 130 -2.30 -0.35 12.32
C GLY A 130 -2.30 -0.17 13.84
N CYS A 131 -3.38 -0.56 14.51
CA CYS A 131 -3.49 -0.53 15.97
C CYS A 131 -3.12 -1.87 16.64
N GLY A 132 -2.71 -2.89 15.86
CA GLY A 132 -2.39 -4.23 16.35
C GLY A 132 -3.59 -5.05 16.83
N LEU A 133 -4.82 -4.66 16.47
CA LEU A 133 -6.06 -5.27 16.99
C LEU A 133 -6.35 -6.66 16.41
N VAL A 134 -5.73 -6.99 15.28
CA VAL A 134 -5.88 -8.30 14.61
C VAL A 134 -4.69 -9.24 14.86
N GLY A 135 -3.72 -8.85 15.70
CA GLY A 135 -2.52 -9.66 15.97
C GLY A 135 -2.00 -9.48 17.39
N VAL A 136 -1.41 -8.33 17.68
CA VAL A 136 -0.74 -8.06 18.98
C VAL A 136 -1.73 -8.06 20.14
N MET A 137 -2.89 -7.41 20.00
CA MET A 137 -3.89 -7.37 21.08
C MET A 137 -4.50 -8.74 21.39
N PRO A 138 -4.92 -9.55 20.40
CA PRO A 138 -5.27 -10.94 20.63
C PRO A 138 -4.15 -11.75 21.32
N ALA A 139 -2.88 -11.54 20.94
CA ALA A 139 -1.75 -12.20 21.60
C ALA A 139 -1.65 -11.82 23.09
N LEU A 140 -1.80 -10.53 23.42
CA LEU A 140 -1.80 -10.04 24.80
C LEU A 140 -3.03 -10.52 25.61
N ASN A 141 -4.21 -10.53 24.99
CA ASN A 141 -5.47 -10.87 25.64
C ASN A 141 -5.60 -12.38 25.91
N TYR A 142 -5.15 -13.24 24.98
CA TYR A 142 -5.53 -14.65 24.99
C TYR A 142 -4.36 -15.64 24.91
N MET A 143 -3.15 -15.21 24.52
CA MET A 143 -2.02 -16.12 24.27
C MET A 143 -0.89 -15.97 25.28
N LEU A 144 -0.90 -14.90 26.07
CA LEU A 144 0.12 -14.60 27.06
C LEU A 144 -0.06 -15.51 28.29
N LYS A 145 0.99 -16.24 28.67
CA LYS A 145 0.95 -17.21 29.78
C LYS A 145 1.01 -16.50 31.14
N PRO A 146 0.53 -17.12 32.24
CA PRO A 146 0.64 -16.54 33.59
C PRO A 146 2.09 -16.19 34.00
N GLU A 147 3.06 -16.98 33.53
CA GLU A 147 4.49 -16.75 33.74
C GLU A 147 5.00 -15.44 33.10
N GLU A 148 4.31 -14.96 32.06
CA GLU A 148 4.62 -13.75 31.29
C GLU A 148 3.79 -12.54 31.71
N GLN A 149 3.13 -12.59 32.87
CA GLN A 149 2.17 -11.57 33.34
C GLN A 149 0.87 -11.50 32.50
N GLY A 150 0.50 -12.59 31.82
CA GLY A 150 -0.75 -12.71 31.08
C GLY A 150 -1.91 -13.35 31.86
N PRO A 151 -3.16 -13.21 31.37
CA PRO A 151 -3.59 -12.41 30.22
C PRO A 151 -3.71 -10.91 30.54
N ILE A 152 -3.46 -10.05 29.54
CA ILE A 152 -3.62 -8.59 29.69
C ILE A 152 -4.87 -8.16 28.95
N ILE A 153 -5.97 -7.99 29.69
CA ILE A 153 -7.23 -7.50 29.12
C ILE A 153 -7.34 -5.99 29.35
N LEU A 154 -7.20 -5.22 28.26
CA LEU A 154 -7.33 -3.77 28.32
C LEU A 154 -8.81 -3.34 28.36
N SER A 155 -9.12 -2.34 29.19
CA SER A 155 -10.42 -1.66 29.14
C SER A 155 -10.59 -0.92 27.80
N LEU A 156 -11.83 -0.70 27.39
CA LEU A 156 -12.12 -0.03 26.11
C LEU A 156 -11.43 1.33 25.97
N TRP A 157 -11.43 2.15 27.03
CA TRP A 157 -10.74 3.45 26.98
C TRP A 157 -9.22 3.32 26.82
N LYS A 158 -8.60 2.27 27.40
CA LYS A 158 -7.16 1.99 27.21
C LYS A 158 -6.86 1.50 25.80
N LEU A 159 -7.75 0.70 25.21
CA LEU A 159 -7.65 0.30 23.81
C LEU A 159 -7.76 1.52 22.88
N ILE A 160 -8.73 2.41 23.12
CA ILE A 160 -8.87 3.65 22.35
C ILE A 160 -7.62 4.52 22.49
N LEU A 161 -7.13 4.72 23.72
CA LEU A 161 -5.92 5.52 23.97
C LEU A 161 -4.68 4.91 23.30
N TRP A 162 -4.53 3.59 23.38
CA TRP A 162 -3.48 2.86 22.66
C TRP A 162 -3.56 3.10 21.14
N SER A 163 -4.73 2.87 20.54
CA SER A 163 -4.94 3.03 19.11
C SER A 163 -4.67 4.47 18.65
N LEU A 164 -5.15 5.46 19.40
CA LEU A 164 -4.90 6.88 19.12
C LEU A 164 -3.41 7.22 19.24
N GLY A 165 -2.71 6.68 20.24
CA GLY A 165 -1.28 6.89 20.41
C GLY A 165 -0.47 6.41 19.20
N LEU A 166 -0.89 5.30 18.59
CA LEU A 166 -0.20 4.73 17.44
C LEU A 166 -0.53 5.42 16.10
N CYS A 167 -1.71 6.02 15.94
CA CYS A 167 -2.26 6.34 14.62
C CYS A 167 -1.73 7.61 13.93
N PHE A 168 -0.87 8.40 14.59
CA PHE A 168 -0.47 9.73 14.09
C PHE A 168 0.96 9.85 13.63
N PHE A 169 1.93 9.28 14.37
CA PHE A 169 3.34 9.58 14.12
C PHE A 169 3.81 9.07 12.75
N GLY A 170 3.31 7.93 12.29
CA GLY A 170 3.61 7.38 10.97
C GLY A 170 3.08 8.27 9.85
N VAL A 171 1.84 8.74 9.96
CA VAL A 171 1.19 9.66 9.01
C VAL A 171 1.99 10.98 8.90
N VAL A 172 2.33 11.60 10.02
CA VAL A 172 3.10 12.86 9.99
C VAL A 172 4.51 12.66 9.46
N PHE A 173 5.15 11.55 9.82
CA PHE A 173 6.50 11.23 9.34
C PHE A 173 6.56 10.91 7.85
N ALA A 174 5.46 10.48 7.24
CA ALA A 174 5.39 10.20 5.81
C ALA A 174 5.54 11.48 4.96
N VAL A 175 5.04 12.63 5.43
CA VAL A 175 5.06 13.90 4.71
C VAL A 175 6.43 14.29 4.16
N PRO A 176 7.53 14.33 4.95
CA PRO A 176 8.86 14.64 4.43
C PRO A 176 9.41 13.58 3.47
N LEU A 177 8.91 12.33 3.53
CA LEU A 177 9.34 11.26 2.63
C LEU A 177 8.80 11.47 1.22
N ARG A 178 7.61 12.11 1.06
CA ARG A 178 6.97 12.38 -0.24
C ARG A 178 7.94 12.98 -1.26
N ARG A 179 8.66 14.04 -0.88
CA ARG A 179 9.60 14.73 -1.78
C ARG A 179 10.71 13.80 -2.26
N GLN A 180 11.16 12.89 -1.40
CA GLN A 180 12.21 11.96 -1.76
C GLN A 180 11.66 10.83 -2.64
N VAL A 181 10.59 10.15 -2.23
CA VAL A 181 10.15 8.90 -2.86
C VAL A 181 9.24 9.10 -4.07
N ILE A 182 8.40 10.14 -4.08
CA ILE A 182 7.49 10.42 -5.21
C ILE A 182 8.13 11.39 -6.19
N ILE A 183 8.72 12.49 -5.71
CA ILE A 183 9.16 13.59 -6.59
C ILE A 183 10.58 13.35 -7.15
N ARG A 184 11.53 12.92 -6.31
CA ARG A 184 12.93 12.72 -6.72
C ARG A 184 13.19 11.30 -7.26
N GLU A 185 12.84 10.28 -6.49
CA GLU A 185 13.09 8.88 -6.83
C GLU A 185 12.06 8.32 -7.82
N LYS A 186 10.92 8.99 -8.00
CA LYS A 186 9.85 8.60 -8.93
C LYS A 186 9.40 7.15 -8.75
N LEU A 187 9.32 6.70 -7.50
CA LEU A 187 8.85 5.35 -7.20
C LEU A 187 7.44 5.14 -7.76
N LYS A 188 7.17 3.89 -8.16
CA LYS A 188 5.98 3.53 -8.93
C LYS A 188 4.73 3.59 -8.07
N PHE A 189 4.77 3.03 -6.86
CA PHE A 189 3.58 2.81 -6.01
C PHE A 189 2.42 2.22 -6.85
N PRO A 190 2.53 0.94 -7.25
CA PRO A 190 1.64 0.36 -8.26
C PRO A 190 0.14 0.44 -7.91
N SER A 191 -0.26 0.17 -6.66
CA SER A 191 -1.65 0.26 -6.21
C SER A 191 -2.18 1.69 -6.24
N GLY A 192 -1.39 2.67 -5.78
CA GLY A 192 -1.73 4.08 -5.83
C GLY A 192 -1.86 4.59 -7.27
N THR A 193 -0.99 4.12 -8.17
CA THR A 193 -1.07 4.41 -9.60
C THR A 193 -2.31 3.79 -10.24
N ALA A 194 -2.60 2.52 -9.95
CA ALA A 194 -3.81 1.85 -10.45
C ALA A 194 -5.09 2.55 -9.96
N THR A 195 -5.09 3.02 -8.71
CA THR A 195 -6.20 3.79 -8.14
C THR A 195 -6.37 5.13 -8.86
N ALA A 196 -5.27 5.82 -9.18
CA ALA A 196 -5.31 7.07 -9.95
C ALA A 196 -5.90 6.87 -11.35
N LEU A 197 -5.44 5.84 -12.07
CA LEU A 197 -5.97 5.49 -13.39
C LEU A 197 -7.48 5.18 -13.31
N MET A 198 -7.91 4.47 -12.27
CA MET A 198 -9.31 4.12 -12.07
C MET A 198 -10.17 5.37 -11.83
N ILE A 199 -9.75 6.28 -10.94
CA ILE A 199 -10.43 7.56 -10.70
C ILE A 199 -10.47 8.40 -11.99
N GLY A 200 -9.37 8.45 -12.75
CA GLY A 200 -9.33 9.13 -14.06
C GLY A 200 -10.42 8.62 -15.01
N VAL A 201 -10.54 7.30 -15.14
CA VAL A 201 -11.57 6.65 -15.97
C VAL A 201 -12.99 6.94 -15.45
N LEU A 202 -13.21 6.94 -14.13
CA LEU A 202 -14.54 7.25 -13.55
C LEU A 202 -15.01 8.68 -13.89
N HIS A 203 -14.08 9.62 -13.93
CA HIS A 203 -14.38 11.03 -14.22
C HIS A 203 -14.20 11.41 -15.70
N GLY A 204 -14.05 10.42 -16.61
CA GLY A 204 -14.03 10.66 -18.06
C GLY A 204 -12.72 11.26 -18.61
N LYS A 205 -11.62 11.18 -17.86
CA LYS A 205 -10.29 11.62 -18.32
C LYS A 205 -9.50 10.44 -18.90
N GLU A 206 -8.86 10.61 -20.07
CA GLU A 206 -7.93 9.60 -20.62
C GLU A 206 -6.73 9.44 -19.67
N ALA A 207 -6.57 8.24 -19.13
CA ALA A 207 -5.56 7.95 -18.12
C ALA A 207 -4.32 7.35 -18.80
N THR A 208 -3.24 8.12 -18.93
CA THR A 208 -1.93 7.61 -19.38
C THR A 208 -1.06 7.23 -18.17
N VAL A 209 -0.25 6.19 -18.33
CA VAL A 209 0.64 5.64 -17.29
C VAL A 209 1.85 6.56 -17.02
N ASP A 210 2.16 7.46 -17.96
CA ASP A 210 3.36 8.31 -17.98
C ASP A 210 3.01 9.80 -17.76
N GLY A 211 2.79 10.17 -16.49
CA GLY A 211 2.73 11.57 -16.05
C GLY A 211 1.33 12.09 -15.69
N PRO A 212 1.24 13.31 -15.12
CA PRO A 212 -0.04 13.96 -14.84
C PRO A 212 -0.82 14.22 -16.13
N ILE A 213 -2.13 13.99 -16.04
CA ILE A 213 -3.06 13.83 -17.15
C ILE A 213 -3.11 15.10 -18.00
N SER A 214 -2.71 15.02 -19.27
CA SER A 214 -2.86 16.14 -20.20
C SER A 214 -4.32 16.26 -20.65
N GLN A 215 -4.91 17.46 -20.57
CA GLN A 215 -6.17 17.74 -21.24
C GLN A 215 -5.94 17.68 -22.75
N THR A 216 -6.85 17.00 -23.45
CA THR A 216 -6.99 17.08 -24.90
C THR A 216 -7.01 18.56 -25.32
N THR A 217 -6.13 18.90 -26.25
CA THR A 217 -5.95 20.19 -26.91
C THR A 217 -7.19 21.10 -26.91
N SER A 218 -7.18 22.12 -26.05
CA SER A 218 -8.02 23.30 -26.20
C SER A 218 -7.68 23.98 -27.53
N ARG A 219 -8.67 24.02 -28.43
CA ARG A 219 -8.66 24.84 -29.65
C ARG A 219 -8.20 26.26 -29.34
N ASP A 220 -7.11 26.69 -29.97
CA ASP A 220 -6.76 28.10 -30.08
C ASP A 220 -7.76 28.75 -31.06
N SER A 221 -8.60 29.62 -30.53
CA SER A 221 -9.44 30.53 -31.29
C SER A 221 -8.62 31.74 -31.69
N SER A 222 -8.01 31.71 -32.87
CA SER A 222 -7.54 32.91 -33.58
C SER A 222 -8.48 33.19 -34.74
N VAL A 223 -9.20 34.31 -34.62
CA VAL A 223 -10.07 34.89 -35.64
C VAL A 223 -9.21 35.37 -36.81
N GLN A 224 -9.48 34.86 -38.02
CA GLN A 224 -9.21 35.61 -39.26
C GLN A 224 -10.23 35.19 -40.33
N GLU A 225 -10.91 36.21 -40.87
CA GLU A 225 -12.01 36.11 -41.82
C GLU A 225 -11.57 35.76 -43.25
N GLU A 226 -12.49 35.08 -43.95
CA GLU A 226 -12.87 35.17 -45.37
C GLU A 226 -12.77 33.87 -46.17
N GLY A 227 -13.90 33.45 -46.75
CA GLY A 227 -13.98 32.46 -47.82
C GLY A 227 -15.11 31.44 -47.68
N THR A 228 -16.25 31.75 -48.29
CA THR A 228 -17.46 30.94 -48.54
C THR A 228 -17.17 29.49 -48.96
N GLU A 229 -17.83 28.48 -48.35
CA GLU A 229 -18.57 27.38 -49.03
C GLU A 229 -19.07 26.26 -48.08
N SER A 230 -20.27 25.76 -48.42
CA SER A 230 -20.86 24.43 -48.11
C SER A 230 -21.38 24.11 -46.68
N PHE A 231 -22.72 24.11 -46.58
CA PHE A 231 -23.54 23.48 -45.54
C PHE A 231 -23.61 21.95 -45.77
N SER A 232 -22.93 21.12 -44.98
CA SER A 232 -23.27 19.68 -44.86
C SER A 232 -22.68 18.90 -43.66
N ASP A 233 -21.73 19.42 -42.87
CA ASP A 233 -20.91 18.56 -41.98
C ASP A 233 -21.23 18.67 -40.47
N ILE A 234 -22.45 19.05 -40.09
CA ILE A 234 -22.82 19.28 -38.67
C ILE A 234 -23.40 18.03 -37.98
N ASP A 235 -23.93 17.05 -38.73
CA ASP A 235 -24.58 15.86 -38.16
C ASP A 235 -23.63 14.69 -37.83
N GLU A 236 -22.47 14.56 -38.49
CA GLU A 236 -21.52 13.47 -38.17
C GLU A 236 -20.68 13.77 -36.92
N ARG A 237 -20.36 15.04 -36.65
CA ARG A 237 -19.55 15.43 -35.47
C ARG A 237 -20.33 15.45 -34.15
N THR A 238 -21.66 15.57 -34.21
CA THR A 238 -22.51 15.43 -33.01
C THR A 238 -22.76 13.96 -32.67
N ALA A 239 -22.79 13.07 -33.67
CA ALA A 239 -22.85 11.63 -33.47
C ALA A 239 -21.60 11.08 -32.77
N ASP A 240 -20.39 11.45 -33.21
CA ASP A 240 -19.13 10.96 -32.62
C ASP A 240 -18.89 11.42 -31.17
N VAL A 241 -19.35 12.63 -30.81
CA VAL A 241 -19.26 13.18 -29.45
C VAL A 241 -20.33 12.56 -28.53
N GLU A 242 -21.54 12.32 -29.04
CA GLU A 242 -22.55 11.56 -28.31
C GLU A 242 -22.17 10.08 -28.14
N GLU A 243 -21.52 9.46 -29.13
CA GLU A 243 -21.14 8.04 -29.11
C GLU A 243 -19.96 7.78 -28.16
N SER A 244 -18.98 8.70 -28.09
CA SER A 244 -17.90 8.67 -27.09
C SER A 244 -18.43 8.88 -25.66
N GLY A 245 -19.39 9.79 -25.46
CA GLY A 245 -20.08 10.00 -24.19
C GLY A 245 -20.97 8.82 -23.75
N LYS A 246 -21.66 8.16 -24.69
CA LYS A 246 -22.45 6.94 -24.45
C LYS A 246 -21.56 5.72 -24.13
N SER A 247 -20.40 5.60 -24.78
CA SER A 247 -19.39 4.56 -24.52
C SER A 247 -18.78 4.68 -23.12
N GLN A 248 -18.39 5.88 -22.68
CA GLN A 248 -17.84 6.11 -21.33
C GLN A 248 -18.88 5.98 -20.21
N THR A 249 -20.11 6.47 -20.42
CA THR A 249 -21.19 6.33 -19.42
C THR A 249 -21.59 4.88 -19.19
N SER A 250 -21.54 4.03 -20.23
CA SER A 250 -21.73 2.58 -20.14
C SER A 250 -20.64 1.88 -19.31
N SER A 251 -19.39 2.37 -19.36
CA SER A 251 -18.23 1.71 -18.72
C SER A 251 -18.25 1.74 -17.18
N TRP A 252 -18.49 2.90 -16.55
CA TRP A 252 -18.52 2.97 -15.08
C TRP A 252 -19.77 2.30 -14.50
N GLN A 253 -20.92 2.42 -15.16
CA GLN A 253 -22.15 1.75 -14.75
C GLN A 253 -21.98 0.24 -14.76
N SER A 254 -21.28 -0.30 -15.76
CA SER A 254 -20.91 -1.71 -15.82
C SER A 254 -20.01 -2.12 -14.66
N LYS A 255 -19.00 -1.31 -14.31
CA LYS A 255 -18.12 -1.55 -13.15
C LYS A 255 -18.89 -1.53 -11.83
N VAL A 256 -19.73 -0.53 -11.61
CA VAL A 256 -20.55 -0.43 -10.37
C VAL A 256 -21.60 -1.55 -10.31
N ARG A 257 -22.24 -1.89 -11.43
CA ARG A 257 -23.16 -3.03 -11.49
C ARG A 257 -22.44 -4.34 -11.17
N LEU A 258 -21.24 -4.56 -11.70
CA LEU A 258 -20.42 -5.73 -11.39
C LEU A 258 -20.06 -5.78 -9.90
N LEU A 259 -19.67 -4.65 -9.31
CA LEU A 259 -19.41 -4.51 -7.88
C LEU A 259 -20.66 -4.90 -7.06
N ILE A 260 -21.83 -4.35 -7.38
CA ILE A 260 -23.08 -4.62 -6.65
C ILE A 260 -23.51 -6.09 -6.80
N ILE A 261 -23.41 -6.67 -8.00
CA ILE A 261 -23.76 -8.07 -8.23
C ILE A 261 -22.83 -9.00 -7.46
N SER A 262 -21.52 -8.79 -7.56
CA SER A 262 -20.54 -9.60 -6.81
C SER A 262 -20.70 -9.43 -5.30
N PHE A 263 -20.97 -8.20 -4.83
CA PHE A 263 -21.33 -7.91 -3.45
C PHE A 263 -22.57 -8.70 -2.99
N ALA A 264 -23.66 -8.65 -3.76
CA ALA A 264 -24.90 -9.34 -3.40
C ALA A 264 -24.72 -10.85 -3.38
N ILE A 265 -24.04 -11.43 -4.37
CA ILE A 265 -23.77 -12.88 -4.44
C ILE A 265 -22.94 -13.31 -3.23
N SER A 266 -21.85 -12.58 -2.94
CA SER A 266 -21.00 -12.90 -1.79
C SER A 266 -21.74 -12.73 -0.47
N GLY A 267 -22.51 -11.66 -0.31
CA GLY A 267 -23.29 -11.43 0.89
C GLY A 267 -24.36 -12.51 1.13
N LEU A 268 -25.11 -12.88 0.09
CA LEU A 268 -26.09 -13.97 0.17
C LEU A 268 -25.44 -15.29 0.55
N TYR A 269 -24.28 -15.60 -0.04
CA TYR A 269 -23.51 -16.78 0.33
C TYR A 269 -23.04 -16.73 1.79
N THR A 270 -22.50 -15.61 2.25
CA THR A 270 -22.07 -15.41 3.64
C THR A 270 -23.23 -15.58 4.63
N LEU A 271 -24.41 -15.07 4.31
CA LEU A 271 -25.61 -15.26 5.12
C LEU A 271 -26.03 -16.73 5.14
N ALA A 272 -25.99 -17.42 4.00
CA ALA A 272 -26.27 -18.85 3.94
C ALA A 272 -25.28 -19.65 4.80
N THR A 273 -23.99 -19.30 4.83
CA THR A 273 -23.00 -19.97 5.68
C THR A 273 -23.20 -19.74 7.18
N TYR A 274 -23.97 -18.72 7.57
CA TYR A 274 -24.37 -18.54 8.97
C TYR A 274 -25.37 -19.62 9.38
N PHE A 275 -26.41 -19.84 8.56
CA PHE A 275 -27.43 -20.87 8.82
C PHE A 275 -26.95 -22.30 8.55
N PHE A 276 -25.98 -22.48 7.63
CA PHE A 276 -25.41 -23.77 7.26
C PHE A 276 -23.88 -23.77 7.44
N PRO A 277 -23.36 -23.89 8.67
CA PRO A 277 -21.93 -23.88 8.96
C PRO A 277 -21.13 -24.97 8.23
N ILE A 278 -21.78 -26.07 7.84
CA ILE A 278 -21.16 -27.15 7.06
C ILE A 278 -20.57 -26.67 5.73
N LEU A 279 -21.10 -25.58 5.16
CA LEU A 279 -20.58 -24.96 3.95
C LEU A 279 -19.18 -24.37 4.12
N ARG A 280 -18.72 -24.12 5.36
CA ARG A 280 -17.39 -23.57 5.64
C ARG A 280 -16.28 -24.61 5.59
N ASN A 281 -16.61 -25.89 5.72
CA ASN A 281 -15.66 -26.99 5.87
C ASN A 281 -15.94 -28.13 4.86
N LEU A 282 -15.88 -27.83 3.56
CA LEU A 282 -16.14 -28.84 2.54
C LEU A 282 -14.96 -29.84 2.44
N PRO A 283 -15.19 -31.17 2.59
CA PRO A 283 -14.15 -32.17 2.54
C PRO A 283 -13.80 -32.57 1.09
N VAL A 284 -13.26 -31.62 0.31
CA VAL A 284 -12.97 -31.82 -1.13
C VAL A 284 -12.00 -32.97 -1.40
N PHE A 285 -11.05 -33.21 -0.50
CA PHE A 285 -10.06 -34.28 -0.60
C PHE A 285 -10.45 -35.54 0.20
N GLY A 286 -11.71 -35.66 0.61
CA GLY A 286 -12.23 -36.78 1.39
C GLY A 286 -12.23 -36.53 2.90
N PHE A 287 -13.07 -37.29 3.62
CA PHE A 287 -13.33 -37.09 5.05
C PHE A 287 -12.11 -37.33 5.95
N THR A 288 -11.22 -38.24 5.57
CA THR A 288 -10.01 -38.55 6.35
C THR A 288 -9.02 -37.39 6.35
N LEU A 289 -8.79 -36.77 5.20
CA LEU A 289 -7.89 -35.61 5.10
C LEU A 289 -8.49 -34.37 5.76
N ALA A 290 -9.82 -34.19 5.65
CA ALA A 290 -10.53 -33.11 6.32
C ALA A 290 -10.45 -33.20 7.85
N LYS A 291 -10.79 -34.36 8.44
CA LYS A 291 -10.83 -34.52 9.91
C LYS A 291 -9.45 -34.67 10.54
N SER A 292 -8.54 -35.41 9.91
CA SER A 292 -7.25 -35.74 10.53
C SER A 292 -6.15 -34.75 10.20
N TRP A 293 -6.28 -33.98 9.11
CA TRP A 293 -5.21 -33.12 8.59
C TRP A 293 -5.68 -31.71 8.20
N LEU A 294 -6.92 -31.34 8.50
CA LEU A 294 -7.50 -30.02 8.25
C LEU A 294 -7.50 -29.59 6.76
N TRP A 295 -7.42 -30.56 5.85
CA TRP A 295 -7.56 -30.31 4.41
C TRP A 295 -9.04 -30.23 4.04
N THR A 296 -9.65 -29.09 4.35
CA THR A 296 -10.97 -28.69 3.89
C THR A 296 -10.86 -27.58 2.84
N LEU A 297 -11.94 -27.30 2.12
CA LEU A 297 -12.07 -26.09 1.31
C LEU A 297 -13.14 -25.21 1.96
N ASN A 298 -12.78 -23.97 2.29
CA ASN A 298 -13.75 -22.94 2.64
C ASN A 298 -14.12 -22.17 1.37
N PRO A 299 -15.33 -22.34 0.79
CA PRO A 299 -15.71 -21.71 -0.48
C PRO A 299 -16.14 -20.24 -0.30
N SER A 300 -15.59 -19.53 0.70
CA SER A 300 -15.81 -18.09 0.86
C SER A 300 -15.37 -17.36 -0.41
N LEU A 301 -16.32 -16.64 -0.99
CA LEU A 301 -16.09 -15.85 -2.19
C LEU A 301 -15.19 -14.64 -1.88
N ALA A 302 -15.15 -14.17 -0.63
CA ALA A 302 -14.18 -13.16 -0.23
C ALA A 302 -12.74 -13.67 -0.29
N TYR A 303 -12.45 -14.92 0.10
CA TYR A 303 -11.09 -15.45 -0.06
C TYR A 303 -10.69 -15.63 -1.51
N VAL A 304 -11.63 -16.02 -2.37
CA VAL A 304 -11.41 -16.00 -3.82
C VAL A 304 -11.12 -14.58 -4.29
N GLY A 305 -11.89 -13.58 -3.83
CA GLY A 305 -11.64 -12.15 -4.10
C GLY A 305 -10.25 -11.69 -3.63
N GLN A 306 -9.84 -12.03 -2.40
CA GLN A 306 -8.50 -11.75 -1.90
C GLN A 306 -7.42 -12.39 -2.78
N GLY A 307 -7.62 -13.65 -3.19
CA GLY A 307 -6.71 -14.35 -4.10
C GLY A 307 -6.59 -13.65 -5.46
N ILE A 308 -7.69 -13.13 -6.01
CA ILE A 308 -7.67 -12.34 -7.25
C ILE A 308 -6.84 -11.06 -7.06
N ILE A 309 -7.01 -10.36 -5.94
CA ILE A 309 -6.30 -9.11 -5.63
C ILE A 309 -4.80 -9.37 -5.41
N MET A 310 -4.44 -10.47 -4.73
CA MET A 310 -3.05 -10.86 -4.45
C MET A 310 -2.28 -11.30 -5.70
N GLY A 311 -3.02 -11.75 -6.73
CA GLY A 311 -2.45 -12.21 -7.99
C GLY A 311 -1.86 -13.62 -7.94
N PRO A 312 -1.64 -14.24 -9.11
CA PRO A 312 -1.30 -15.66 -9.22
C PRO A 312 0.05 -16.04 -8.62
N ALA A 313 1.05 -15.15 -8.67
CA ALA A 313 2.37 -15.45 -8.13
C ALA A 313 2.31 -15.66 -6.61
N THR A 314 1.74 -14.69 -5.89
CA THR A 314 1.60 -14.72 -4.43
C THR A 314 0.78 -15.93 -3.98
N THR A 315 -0.38 -16.17 -4.60
CA THR A 315 -1.26 -17.27 -4.21
C THR A 315 -0.66 -18.65 -4.52
N THR A 316 0.13 -18.77 -5.60
CA THR A 316 0.86 -20.01 -5.91
C THR A 316 1.95 -20.28 -4.86
N HIS A 317 2.68 -19.25 -4.45
CA HIS A 317 3.68 -19.38 -3.38
C HIS A 317 3.04 -19.74 -2.04
N MET A 318 1.87 -19.16 -1.71
CA MET A 318 1.09 -19.59 -0.55
C MET A 318 0.65 -21.05 -0.66
N LEU A 319 0.17 -21.49 -1.83
CA LEU A 319 -0.21 -22.88 -2.04
C LEU A 319 0.98 -23.84 -1.86
N ILE A 320 2.17 -23.47 -2.36
CA ILE A 320 3.41 -24.21 -2.10
C ILE A 320 3.67 -24.30 -0.60
N GLY A 321 3.51 -23.19 0.12
CA GLY A 321 3.58 -23.16 1.59
C GLY A 321 2.60 -24.12 2.26
N ALA A 322 1.34 -24.14 1.83
CA ALA A 322 0.35 -25.05 2.39
C ALA A 322 0.68 -26.52 2.11
N VAL A 323 1.14 -26.85 0.90
CA VAL A 323 1.55 -28.21 0.54
C VAL A 323 2.78 -28.64 1.37
N VAL A 324 3.80 -27.79 1.49
CA VAL A 324 5.01 -28.11 2.25
C VAL A 324 4.71 -28.20 3.76
N GLY A 325 4.01 -27.21 4.31
CA GLY A 325 3.67 -27.15 5.74
C GLY A 325 2.69 -28.25 6.14
N TRP A 326 1.51 -28.26 5.55
CA TRP A 326 0.41 -29.15 5.96
C TRP A 326 0.43 -30.52 5.28
N GLY A 327 0.93 -30.60 4.04
CA GLY A 327 0.98 -31.86 3.28
C GLY A 327 2.20 -32.73 3.61
N ILE A 328 3.35 -32.12 3.93
CA ILE A 328 4.61 -32.83 4.15
C ILE A 328 5.05 -32.74 5.61
N LEU A 329 5.27 -31.52 6.11
CA LEU A 329 5.88 -31.32 7.43
C LEU A 329 4.96 -31.71 8.59
N SER A 330 3.66 -31.39 8.50
CA SER A 330 2.69 -31.73 9.55
C SER A 330 2.58 -33.25 9.76
N PRO A 331 2.37 -34.09 8.71
CA PRO A 331 2.41 -35.54 8.86
C PRO A 331 3.74 -36.10 9.33
N LEU A 332 4.85 -35.53 8.86
CA LEU A 332 6.19 -35.95 9.28
C LEU A 332 6.39 -35.71 10.79
N ALA A 333 6.06 -34.51 11.28
CA ALA A 333 6.19 -34.14 12.69
C ALA A 333 5.33 -35.03 13.60
N LYS A 334 4.10 -35.33 13.18
CA LYS A 334 3.19 -36.21 13.93
C LYS A 334 3.70 -37.66 13.96
N ARG A 335 4.14 -38.23 12.82
CA ARG A 335 4.65 -39.61 12.73
C ARG A 335 5.95 -39.81 13.50
N ARG A 336 6.80 -38.78 13.57
CA ARG A 336 8.07 -38.81 14.29
C ARG A 336 7.93 -38.49 15.79
N GLY A 337 6.73 -38.16 16.25
CA GLY A 337 6.47 -37.81 17.65
C GLY A 337 7.00 -36.45 18.08
N TRP A 338 7.37 -35.57 17.13
CA TRP A 338 7.84 -34.20 17.44
C TRP A 338 6.70 -33.29 17.88
N ALA A 339 5.47 -33.60 17.45
CA ALA A 339 4.24 -32.91 17.82
C ALA A 339 3.18 -33.95 18.24
N PRO A 340 3.14 -34.34 19.54
CA PRO A 340 2.29 -35.42 20.01
C PRO A 340 0.80 -35.04 20.11
N GLY A 341 0.47 -33.74 20.22
CA GLY A 341 -0.89 -33.24 20.37
C GLY A 341 -1.76 -33.37 19.11
N PRO A 342 -3.08 -33.07 19.20
CA PRO A 342 -3.97 -33.03 18.04
C PRO A 342 -3.42 -32.13 16.92
N VAL A 343 -3.71 -32.44 15.65
CA VAL A 343 -3.14 -31.68 14.52
C VAL A 343 -3.52 -30.19 14.59
N ASP A 344 -4.73 -29.89 15.06
CA ASP A 344 -5.26 -28.52 15.18
C ASP A 344 -4.76 -27.73 16.40
N ASP A 345 -3.97 -28.36 17.28
CA ASP A 345 -3.48 -27.69 18.48
C ASP A 345 -2.28 -26.77 18.18
N TRP A 346 -2.33 -25.55 18.72
CA TRP A 346 -1.30 -24.52 18.53
C TRP A 346 -0.07 -24.68 19.42
N GLU A 347 -0.19 -25.43 20.53
CA GLU A 347 0.91 -25.63 21.48
C GLU A 347 1.66 -26.94 21.23
N THR A 348 0.96 -28.07 21.27
CA THR A 348 1.55 -29.42 21.20
C THR A 348 1.28 -30.14 19.87
N GLY A 349 0.41 -29.56 19.04
CA GLY A 349 0.01 -30.07 17.74
C GLY A 349 0.97 -29.76 16.60
N SER A 350 0.76 -30.43 15.46
CA SER A 350 1.58 -30.21 14.27
C SER A 350 1.33 -28.84 13.63
N LYS A 351 0.12 -28.26 13.78
CA LYS A 351 -0.17 -26.84 13.48
C LYS A 351 0.77 -25.91 14.23
N GLY A 352 0.92 -26.12 15.54
CA GLY A 352 1.86 -25.36 16.37
C GLY A 352 3.32 -25.50 15.93
N TRP A 353 3.73 -26.71 15.52
CA TRP A 353 5.09 -27.04 15.13
C TRP A 353 5.50 -26.41 13.79
N ILE A 354 4.65 -26.46 12.75
CA ILE A 354 4.96 -25.90 11.43
C ILE A 354 5.07 -24.37 11.43
N VAL A 355 4.43 -23.69 12.38
CA VAL A 355 4.55 -22.23 12.57
C VAL A 355 5.99 -21.82 12.86
N TRP A 356 6.77 -22.65 13.55
CA TRP A 356 8.18 -22.36 13.80
C TRP A 356 9.03 -22.38 12.52
N VAL A 357 8.75 -23.33 11.63
CA VAL A 357 9.41 -23.40 10.32
C VAL A 357 9.02 -22.19 9.45
N SER A 358 7.73 -21.86 9.44
CA SER A 358 7.19 -20.66 8.79
C SER A 358 7.85 -19.38 9.31
N LEU A 359 7.99 -19.24 10.63
CA LEU A 359 8.66 -18.10 11.25
C LEU A 359 10.12 -17.99 10.83
N GLY A 360 10.86 -19.11 10.77
CA GLY A 360 12.24 -19.13 10.27
C GLY A 360 12.35 -18.59 8.84
N ILE A 361 11.42 -18.98 7.96
CA ILE A 361 11.33 -18.46 6.59
C ILE A 361 11.04 -16.96 6.59
N MET A 362 10.06 -16.49 7.39
CA MET A 362 9.70 -15.07 7.45
C MET A 362 10.87 -14.22 7.93
N LEU A 363 11.58 -14.65 8.98
CA LEU A 363 12.72 -13.94 9.53
C LEU A 363 13.85 -13.85 8.50
N ALA A 364 14.20 -14.96 7.86
CA ALA A 364 15.22 -15.00 6.83
C ALA A 364 14.90 -14.08 5.64
N ASP A 365 13.69 -14.19 5.09
CA ASP A 365 13.24 -13.37 3.95
C ASP A 365 13.23 -11.88 4.31
N SER A 366 12.77 -11.54 5.51
CA SER A 366 12.71 -10.16 6.00
C SER A 366 14.11 -9.56 6.21
N VAL A 367 15.03 -10.32 6.81
CA VAL A 367 16.43 -9.88 7.03
C VAL A 367 17.13 -9.64 5.69
N VAL A 368 16.98 -10.55 4.73
CA VAL A 368 17.65 -10.43 3.41
C VAL A 368 17.04 -9.31 2.58
N SER A 369 15.71 -9.23 2.49
CA SER A 369 15.03 -8.20 1.69
C SER A 369 15.26 -6.80 2.24
N LEU A 370 15.08 -6.59 3.55
CA LEU A 370 15.33 -5.31 4.20
C LEU A 370 16.83 -4.99 4.23
N GLY A 371 17.69 -5.99 4.45
CA GLY A 371 19.14 -5.85 4.35
C GLY A 371 19.58 -5.37 2.97
N ASN A 372 19.03 -5.94 1.90
CA ASN A 372 19.28 -5.46 0.54
C ASN A 372 18.85 -4.00 0.37
N ILE A 373 17.62 -3.64 0.77
CA ILE A 373 17.13 -2.25 0.68
C ILE A 373 18.02 -1.27 1.46
N ALA A 374 18.54 -1.68 2.62
CA ALA A 374 19.45 -0.87 3.42
C ALA A 374 20.85 -0.75 2.80
N ILE A 375 21.39 -1.84 2.25
CA ILE A 375 22.79 -1.95 1.82
C ILE A 375 22.99 -1.49 0.36
N THR A 376 22.03 -1.73 -0.55
CA THR A 376 22.14 -1.37 -1.97
C THR A 376 22.53 0.11 -2.18
N PRO A 377 21.96 1.09 -1.46
CA PRO A 377 22.38 2.49 -1.59
C PRO A 377 23.84 2.74 -1.17
N LEU A 378 24.34 2.03 -0.15
CA LEU A 378 25.73 2.15 0.32
C LEU A 378 26.73 1.54 -0.68
N ILE A 379 26.38 0.41 -1.29
CA ILE A 379 27.26 -0.30 -2.24
C ILE A 379 27.33 0.44 -3.58
N MET A 380 26.21 0.99 -4.06
CA MET A 380 26.16 1.65 -5.36
C MET A 380 26.83 3.04 -5.36
N HIS A 381 26.92 3.71 -4.20
CA HIS A 381 27.49 5.07 -4.08
C HIS A 381 28.49 5.20 -2.89
N PRO A 382 29.55 4.39 -2.82
CA PRO A 382 30.43 4.32 -1.64
C PRO A 382 31.22 5.62 -1.42
N GLY A 383 31.62 6.29 -2.50
CA GLY A 383 32.45 7.51 -2.44
C GLY A 383 31.73 8.73 -1.85
N HIS A 384 30.41 8.84 -2.01
CA HIS A 384 29.65 10.01 -1.54
C HIS A 384 29.35 9.91 -0.03
N TYR A 385 28.91 8.73 0.42
CA TYR A 385 28.58 8.51 1.84
C TYR A 385 29.81 8.51 2.75
N LEU A 386 30.94 7.97 2.30
CA LEU A 386 32.19 8.01 3.08
C LEU A 386 32.76 9.43 3.19
N ALA A 387 32.62 10.25 2.15
CA ALA A 387 33.02 11.65 2.17
C ALA A 387 32.14 12.46 3.14
N ASP A 388 30.82 12.23 3.13
CA ASP A 388 29.88 12.84 4.07
C ASP A 388 30.18 12.42 5.52
N LEU A 389 30.37 11.12 5.79
CA LEU A 389 30.69 10.63 7.15
C LEU A 389 32.01 11.20 7.68
N ARG A 390 33.02 11.33 6.81
CA ARG A 390 34.31 11.94 7.15
C ARG A 390 34.17 13.43 7.43
N SER A 391 33.35 14.15 6.67
CA SER A 391 33.05 15.56 6.93
C SER A 391 32.29 15.78 8.25
N ILE A 392 31.44 14.82 8.63
CA ILE A 392 30.64 14.83 9.87
C ILE A 392 31.54 14.66 11.10
N ILE A 393 32.47 13.70 11.05
CA ILE A 393 33.41 13.44 12.15
C ILE A 393 34.38 14.61 12.33
N THR A 394 34.75 15.28 11.24
CA THR A 394 35.74 16.36 11.27
C THR A 394 35.13 17.72 11.65
N SER A 395 33.84 17.98 11.40
CA SER A 395 33.26 19.32 11.54
C SER A 395 32.67 19.67 12.91
N ARG A 396 32.51 18.73 13.86
CA ARG A 396 32.02 18.96 15.25
C ARG A 396 30.77 19.87 15.40
N ASN A 397 30.00 20.09 14.32
CA ASN A 397 28.88 21.02 14.28
C ASN A 397 27.58 20.28 13.97
N TRP A 398 26.95 19.71 15.00
CA TRP A 398 25.67 19.00 14.88
C TRP A 398 24.52 19.87 14.33
N LYS A 399 24.61 21.20 14.43
CA LYS A 399 23.65 22.14 13.80
C LYS A 399 23.69 22.11 12.27
N SER A 400 24.81 21.69 11.66
CA SER A 400 24.91 21.52 10.21
C SER A 400 24.10 20.31 9.72
N PHE A 401 24.06 19.20 10.47
CA PHE A 401 23.30 17.99 10.14
C PHE A 401 21.79 18.24 9.99
N LEU A 402 21.20 19.06 10.86
CA LEU A 402 19.79 19.47 10.76
C LEU A 402 19.52 20.39 9.56
N ARG A 403 20.53 21.12 9.06
CA ARG A 403 20.43 21.97 7.87
C ARG A 403 20.81 21.24 6.58
N LEU A 404 21.65 20.20 6.64
CA LEU A 404 22.17 19.45 5.49
C LEU A 404 21.16 18.48 4.85
N ARG A 405 19.96 18.34 5.43
CA ARG A 405 18.84 17.69 4.74
C ARG A 405 18.15 18.62 3.73
N SER A 406 18.52 19.91 3.74
CA SER A 406 18.12 20.92 2.77
C SER A 406 19.37 21.44 2.03
N ALA A 407 19.53 21.00 0.77
CA ALA A 407 20.56 21.37 -0.21
C ALA A 407 21.91 20.59 -0.17
N LYS A 408 22.05 19.63 -1.09
CA LYS A 408 22.94 19.68 -2.28
C LYS A 408 23.21 18.26 -2.78
N THR A 409 22.41 17.81 -3.75
CA THR A 409 22.81 16.73 -4.66
C THR A 409 23.02 17.41 -6.00
N GLY A 410 24.28 17.52 -6.43
CA GLY A 410 24.66 18.14 -7.69
C GLY A 410 26.17 18.14 -7.82
N GLY A 411 26.68 17.30 -8.72
CA GLY A 411 28.08 17.29 -9.11
C GLY A 411 28.50 18.62 -9.74
N ASN A 412 29.77 18.96 -9.54
CA ASN A 412 30.58 19.98 -10.20
C ASN A 412 29.85 21.01 -11.07
N TYR A 413 29.54 22.18 -10.51
CA TYR A 413 29.76 23.46 -11.19
C TYR A 413 30.15 24.54 -10.15
N ALA A 414 31.08 25.41 -10.56
CA ALA A 414 31.65 26.49 -9.77
C ALA A 414 30.58 27.46 -9.23
N PRO A 415 30.82 28.16 -8.10
CA PRO A 415 29.79 28.91 -7.42
C PRO A 415 29.61 30.27 -8.10
N LEU A 416 28.41 30.53 -8.62
CA LEU A 416 27.88 31.90 -8.66
C LEU A 416 26.53 31.90 -7.95
N ARG A 417 26.45 32.87 -7.05
CA ARG A 417 25.41 33.13 -6.08
C ARG A 417 24.20 33.69 -6.81
N GLU A 418 23.18 32.87 -7.05
CA GLU A 418 21.82 33.33 -7.29
C GLU A 418 20.82 32.24 -6.91
N GLU A 419 19.80 32.64 -6.17
CA GLU A 419 18.76 31.79 -5.62
C GLU A 419 17.92 31.18 -6.75
N VAL A 420 18.06 29.86 -7.01
CA VAL A 420 17.12 29.16 -7.89
C VAL A 420 15.86 28.85 -7.10
N SER A 421 15.01 29.87 -7.07
CA SER A 421 13.62 29.86 -6.64
C SER A 421 12.82 28.84 -7.44
N THR A 422 12.06 27.97 -6.76
CA THR A 422 10.83 27.41 -7.33
C THR A 422 9.69 28.16 -6.68
N PRO A 423 9.33 29.34 -7.21
CA PRO A 423 7.93 29.54 -7.63
C PRO A 423 7.78 30.50 -8.84
N LEU A 424 6.79 30.22 -9.70
CA LEU A 424 6.13 31.19 -10.61
C LEU A 424 6.91 31.90 -11.74
N GLU A 425 8.23 31.79 -11.86
CA GLU A 425 8.99 32.63 -12.81
C GLU A 425 9.23 32.04 -14.21
N GLU A 426 8.88 30.78 -14.47
CA GLU A 426 8.94 30.22 -15.83
C GLU A 426 7.93 30.85 -16.79
N THR A 427 6.91 31.57 -16.29
CA THR A 427 5.94 32.27 -17.13
C THR A 427 6.51 33.57 -17.75
N ARG A 428 7.69 34.04 -17.33
CA ARG A 428 8.36 35.22 -17.93
C ARG A 428 9.60 34.88 -18.78
N LEU A 429 9.97 33.61 -18.89
CA LEU A 429 11.19 33.17 -19.56
C LEU A 429 10.95 32.78 -21.03
N SER A 430 10.21 33.61 -21.77
CA SER A 430 10.48 33.75 -23.20
C SER A 430 11.67 34.69 -23.34
N SER A 431 12.78 34.22 -23.91
CA SER A 431 13.94 35.01 -24.43
C SER A 431 15.31 35.04 -23.71
N GLN A 432 15.70 34.01 -22.93
CA GLN A 432 17.14 33.83 -22.62
C GLN A 432 17.65 32.39 -22.85
N GLU A 433 18.63 32.27 -23.74
CA GLU A 433 19.34 31.05 -24.12
C GLU A 433 20.13 30.46 -22.94
N TYR A 434 19.54 29.50 -22.24
CA TYR A 434 20.30 28.54 -21.42
C TYR A 434 20.79 27.39 -22.29
N PRO A 435 21.95 26.76 -21.97
CA PRO A 435 22.42 25.58 -22.67
C PRO A 435 21.32 24.52 -22.68
N ALA A 436 21.04 23.95 -23.85
CA ALA A 436 19.96 23.01 -24.03
C ALA A 436 20.24 21.73 -23.23
N LEU A 437 19.59 21.58 -22.08
CA LEU A 437 19.58 20.32 -21.31
C LEU A 437 19.25 19.15 -22.24
N SER A 438 20.07 18.11 -22.18
CA SER A 438 19.89 16.84 -22.89
C SER A 438 18.65 16.09 -22.41
N GLU A 439 18.16 15.12 -23.19
CA GLU A 439 16.99 14.31 -22.79
C GLU A 439 17.18 13.58 -21.47
N GLU A 440 18.38 13.06 -21.23
CA GLU A 440 18.71 12.34 -20.00
C GLU A 440 18.69 13.28 -18.79
N GLU A 441 19.20 14.50 -18.95
CA GLU A 441 19.13 15.54 -17.92
C GLU A 441 17.69 15.97 -17.64
N ILE A 442 16.84 16.10 -18.68
CA ILE A 442 15.42 16.44 -18.53
C ILE A 442 14.66 15.31 -17.82
N LYS A 443 14.92 14.05 -18.18
CA LYS A 443 14.31 12.87 -17.51
C LYS A 443 14.77 12.74 -16.06
N ALA A 444 16.01 13.13 -15.75
CA ALA A 444 16.58 13.14 -14.41
C ALA A 444 16.05 14.28 -13.51
N LEU A 445 15.37 15.29 -14.08
CA LEU A 445 14.76 16.34 -13.28
C LEU A 445 13.68 15.77 -12.34
N PRO A 446 13.56 16.29 -11.10
CA PRO A 446 12.49 15.89 -10.18
C PRO A 446 11.12 16.19 -10.78
N GLU A 447 10.10 15.36 -10.52
CA GLU A 447 8.74 15.60 -11.02
C GLU A 447 8.21 16.99 -10.64
N PRO A 448 7.34 17.60 -11.46
CA PRO A 448 6.57 18.76 -11.07
C PRO A 448 5.89 18.56 -9.72
N ASP A 449 6.10 19.47 -8.77
CA ASP A 449 5.43 19.39 -7.47
C ASP A 449 4.22 20.35 -7.40
N ALA A 450 3.34 20.11 -6.44
CA ALA A 450 2.22 21.01 -6.14
C ALA A 450 2.73 22.38 -5.66
N PRO A 451 1.98 23.47 -5.90
CA PRO A 451 2.34 24.79 -5.41
C PRO A 451 2.58 24.79 -3.89
N PRO A 452 3.51 25.61 -3.36
CA PRO A 452 3.87 25.60 -1.94
C PRO A 452 2.70 25.78 -0.97
N GLU A 453 1.64 26.48 -1.39
CA GLU A 453 0.41 26.70 -0.63
C GLU A 453 -0.45 25.44 -0.41
N HIS A 454 -0.31 24.45 -1.29
CA HIS A 454 -1.01 23.16 -1.22
C HIS A 454 -0.16 22.05 -0.58
N LEU A 455 1.09 22.35 -0.25
CA LEU A 455 1.95 21.46 0.52
C LEU A 455 1.65 21.58 2.02
N VAL A 456 1.94 20.52 2.78
CA VAL A 456 1.91 20.60 4.23
C VAL A 456 3.08 21.46 4.69
N SER A 457 2.81 22.51 5.46
CA SER A 457 3.85 23.39 5.99
C SER A 457 4.86 22.63 6.85
N ASP A 458 6.15 22.92 6.67
CA ASP A 458 7.23 22.37 7.50
C ASP A 458 6.99 22.57 9.00
N ARG A 459 6.36 23.69 9.39
CA ARG A 459 6.00 23.97 10.78
C ARG A 459 4.99 22.94 11.30
N THR A 460 3.95 22.66 10.52
CA THR A 460 2.94 21.65 10.84
C THR A 460 3.55 20.26 10.94
N VAL A 461 4.48 19.91 10.05
CA VAL A 461 5.17 18.62 10.09
C VAL A 461 6.02 18.47 11.36
N TRP A 462 6.90 19.42 11.66
CA TRP A 462 7.79 19.31 12.82
C TRP A 462 7.04 19.37 14.15
N ILE A 463 6.08 20.29 14.29
CA ILE A 463 5.24 20.38 15.49
C ILE A 463 4.38 19.12 15.62
N GLY A 464 3.73 18.70 14.53
CA GLY A 464 2.90 17.50 14.50
C GLY A 464 3.70 16.23 14.81
N LEU A 465 4.93 16.12 14.34
CA LEU A 465 5.79 14.97 14.59
C LEU A 465 6.19 14.88 16.06
N VAL A 466 6.62 16.00 16.66
CA VAL A 466 6.95 16.05 18.09
C VAL A 466 5.71 15.74 18.93
N LEU A 467 4.58 16.37 18.64
CA LEU A 467 3.34 16.15 19.38
C LEU A 467 2.83 14.70 19.24
N SER A 468 2.85 14.13 18.04
CA SER A 468 2.42 12.74 17.84
C SER A 468 3.36 11.73 18.48
N ILE A 469 4.68 11.96 18.49
CA ILE A 469 5.65 11.12 19.22
C ILE A 469 5.40 11.21 20.73
N LEU A 470 5.25 12.42 21.28
CA LEU A 470 4.98 12.60 22.71
C LEU A 470 3.64 11.97 23.10
N PHE A 471 2.62 12.12 22.26
CA PHE A 471 1.30 11.51 22.48
C PHE A 471 1.36 9.98 22.40
N CYS A 472 2.12 9.42 21.46
CA CYS A 472 2.38 7.98 21.37
C CYS A 472 3.06 7.46 22.66
N ILE A 473 4.16 8.11 23.08
CA ILE A 473 4.90 7.75 24.30
C ILE A 473 4.00 7.85 25.53
N ALA A 474 3.23 8.94 25.67
CA ALA A 474 2.31 9.13 26.79
C ALA A 474 1.21 8.06 26.81
N SER A 475 0.63 7.74 25.66
CA SER A 475 -0.42 6.73 25.53
C SER A 475 0.10 5.35 25.92
N ILE A 476 1.27 4.94 25.42
CA ILE A 476 1.90 3.67 25.80
C ILE A 476 2.24 3.67 27.30
N ARG A 477 2.70 4.81 27.85
CA ARG A 477 3.02 4.93 29.28
C ARG A 477 1.78 4.83 30.19
N VAL A 478 0.61 5.28 29.73
CA VAL A 478 -0.65 5.15 30.47
C VAL A 478 -1.18 3.71 30.39
N VAL A 479 -1.09 3.08 29.21
CA VAL A 479 -1.63 1.73 28.98
C VAL A 479 -0.73 0.64 29.57
N PHE A 480 0.58 0.73 29.33
CA PHE A 480 1.57 -0.32 29.63
C PHE A 480 2.68 0.13 30.59
N GLY A 481 2.62 1.33 31.19
CA GLY A 481 3.76 1.89 31.93
C GLY A 481 4.20 1.16 33.20
N ALA A 482 3.38 0.26 33.74
CA ALA A 482 3.80 -0.64 34.81
C ALA A 482 4.59 -1.86 34.30
N LEU A 483 4.46 -2.18 33.00
CA LEU A 483 4.98 -3.39 32.37
C LEU A 483 6.17 -3.10 31.46
N VAL A 484 6.14 -1.96 30.75
CA VAL A 484 7.15 -1.57 29.77
C VAL A 484 7.97 -0.39 30.30
N PRO A 485 9.31 -0.52 30.39
CA PRO A 485 10.15 0.54 30.91
C PRO A 485 10.21 1.72 29.95
N PHE A 486 10.37 2.93 30.50
CA PHE A 486 10.27 4.16 29.73
C PHE A 486 11.28 4.26 28.57
N TYR A 487 12.52 3.80 28.78
CA TYR A 487 13.55 3.80 27.74
C TYR A 487 13.17 2.92 26.54
N ALA A 488 12.50 1.78 26.78
CA ALA A 488 12.08 0.86 25.73
C ALA A 488 11.01 1.49 24.84
N ILE A 489 10.08 2.26 25.42
CA ILE A 489 9.04 2.98 24.66
C ILE A 489 9.68 4.00 23.72
N ILE A 490 10.63 4.80 24.23
CA ILE A 490 11.34 5.81 23.43
C ILE A 490 12.06 5.13 22.26
N ILE A 491 12.87 4.10 22.54
CA ILE A 491 13.62 3.38 21.52
C ILE A 491 12.69 2.77 20.47
N ALA A 492 11.55 2.21 20.87
CA ALA A 492 10.58 1.61 19.95
C ALA A 492 10.02 2.62 18.96
N VAL A 493 9.63 3.81 19.42
CA VAL A 493 9.08 4.86 18.55
C VAL A 493 10.15 5.38 17.58
N PHE A 494 11.38 5.64 18.05
CA PHE A 494 12.46 6.09 17.15
C PHE A 494 12.86 5.02 16.12
N MET A 495 12.90 3.75 16.53
CA MET A 495 13.16 2.65 15.62
C MET A 495 12.05 2.49 14.59
N ALA A 496 10.79 2.66 14.98
CA ALA A 496 9.64 2.62 14.07
C ALA A 496 9.76 3.68 12.95
N LEU A 497 10.23 4.89 13.26
CA LEU A 497 10.48 5.94 12.27
C LEU A 497 11.58 5.56 11.27
N ILE A 498 12.63 4.86 11.73
CA ILE A 498 13.71 4.41 10.83
C ILE A 498 13.20 3.30 9.91
N LEU A 499 12.51 2.31 10.48
CA LEU A 499 12.02 1.16 9.73
C LEU A 499 10.89 1.54 8.75
N SER A 500 10.10 2.58 9.05
CA SER A 500 9.07 3.07 8.12
C SER A 500 9.65 3.64 6.82
N ILE A 501 10.86 4.23 6.84
CA ILE A 501 11.55 4.67 5.61
C ILE A 501 11.77 3.48 4.67
N MET A 502 12.22 2.36 5.23
CA MET A 502 12.45 1.13 4.46
C MET A 502 11.14 0.55 3.95
N GLY A 503 10.09 0.55 4.78
CA GLY A 503 8.75 0.09 4.41
C GLY A 503 8.15 0.88 3.24
N VAL A 504 8.24 2.22 3.31
CA VAL A 504 7.75 3.11 2.25
C VAL A 504 8.47 2.88 0.92
N ARG A 505 9.80 2.68 0.94
CA ARG A 505 10.57 2.40 -0.27
C ARG A 505 10.22 1.04 -0.87
N ALA A 506 10.18 -0.01 -0.04
CA ALA A 506 9.76 -1.34 -0.48
C ALA A 506 8.36 -1.31 -1.11
N LEU A 507 7.43 -0.59 -0.47
CA LEU A 507 6.08 -0.38 -0.98
C LEU A 507 6.08 0.36 -2.33
N GLY A 508 6.88 1.42 -2.46
CA GLY A 508 6.99 2.19 -3.70
C GLY A 508 7.56 1.40 -4.89
N GLU A 509 8.44 0.43 -4.62
CA GLU A 509 9.06 -0.41 -5.66
C GLU A 509 8.24 -1.66 -5.99
N THR A 510 7.64 -2.30 -4.98
CA THR A 510 7.08 -3.67 -5.08
C THR A 510 5.60 -3.78 -4.81
N ASP A 511 4.94 -2.69 -4.42
CA ASP A 511 3.54 -2.64 -3.97
C ASP A 511 3.22 -3.44 -2.71
N LEU A 512 4.25 -4.00 -2.07
CA LEU A 512 4.13 -4.75 -0.83
C LEU A 512 4.82 -3.97 0.29
N ASN A 513 4.06 -3.61 1.31
CA ASN A 513 4.61 -3.05 2.53
C ASN A 513 5.08 -4.22 3.40
N PRO A 514 6.39 -4.42 3.64
CA PRO A 514 6.90 -5.56 4.41
C PRO A 514 6.70 -5.36 5.92
N VAL A 515 5.51 -4.90 6.33
CA VAL A 515 5.20 -4.50 7.71
C VAL A 515 5.45 -5.63 8.68
N SER A 516 5.07 -6.85 8.29
CA SER A 516 5.35 -8.05 9.08
C SER A 516 6.87 -8.20 9.29
N GLY A 517 7.68 -8.14 8.22
CA GLY A 517 9.14 -8.26 8.34
C GLY A 517 9.80 -7.16 9.18
N ILE A 518 9.37 -5.90 8.99
CA ILE A 518 9.79 -4.74 9.77
C ILE A 518 9.55 -4.98 11.26
N SER A 519 8.36 -5.46 11.60
CA SER A 519 7.97 -5.72 12.99
C SER A 519 8.81 -6.83 13.61
N LYS A 520 9.19 -7.86 12.85
CA LYS A 520 10.02 -8.96 13.37
C LYS A 520 11.47 -8.53 13.57
N LEU A 521 12.01 -7.65 12.72
CA LEU A 521 13.32 -7.02 12.97
C LEU A 521 13.29 -6.18 14.26
N ALA A 522 12.19 -5.46 14.49
CA ALA A 522 11.98 -4.75 15.75
C ALA A 522 11.98 -5.69 16.95
N GLN A 523 11.28 -6.83 16.86
CA GLN A 523 11.28 -7.87 17.89
C GLN A 523 12.70 -8.44 18.14
N LEU A 524 13.48 -8.71 17.09
CA LEU A 524 14.87 -9.18 17.22
C LEU A 524 15.77 -8.15 17.89
N PHE A 525 15.64 -6.87 17.53
CA PHE A 525 16.41 -5.79 18.15
C PHE A 525 16.09 -5.67 19.66
N PHE A 526 14.80 -5.73 20.02
CA PHE A 526 14.37 -5.66 21.41
C PHE A 526 14.82 -6.84 22.26
N ALA A 527 15.02 -8.01 21.65
CA ALA A 527 15.60 -9.16 22.33
C ALA A 527 17.06 -8.95 22.78
N ILE A 528 17.81 -8.10 22.07
CA ILE A 528 19.21 -7.78 22.40
C ILE A 528 19.28 -6.78 23.55
N ILE A 529 18.36 -5.80 23.60
CA ILE A 529 18.41 -4.71 24.57
C ILE A 529 17.63 -4.99 25.87
N VAL A 530 16.68 -5.93 25.85
CA VAL A 530 15.89 -6.30 27.03
C VAL A 530 16.48 -7.57 27.64
N PRO A 531 16.95 -7.53 28.91
CA PRO A 531 17.44 -8.73 29.58
C PRO A 531 16.38 -9.83 29.62
N GLN A 532 16.76 -11.06 29.28
CA GLN A 532 15.88 -12.24 29.33
C GLN A 532 15.40 -12.56 30.75
N SER A 533 16.12 -12.09 31.78
CA SER A 533 15.71 -12.19 33.18
C SER A 533 14.49 -11.34 33.53
N ASN A 534 14.10 -10.40 32.68
CA ASN A 534 12.91 -9.59 32.89
C ASN A 534 11.64 -10.39 32.56
N LYS A 535 10.75 -10.56 33.54
CA LYS A 535 9.46 -11.23 33.37
C LYS A 535 8.56 -10.58 32.30
N ASN A 536 8.76 -9.29 32.04
CA ASN A 536 7.99 -8.54 31.05
C ASN A 536 8.63 -8.53 29.66
N SER A 537 9.72 -9.29 29.44
CA SER A 537 10.49 -9.28 28.19
C SER A 537 9.62 -9.53 26.95
N VAL A 538 8.69 -10.48 27.02
CA VAL A 538 7.74 -10.80 25.95
C VAL A 538 6.78 -9.65 25.68
N ILE A 539 6.21 -9.03 26.71
CA ILE A 539 5.30 -7.88 26.56
C ILE A 539 6.03 -6.68 25.94
N ILE A 540 7.24 -6.38 26.43
CA ILE A 540 8.08 -5.29 25.91
C ILE A 540 8.36 -5.52 24.42
N ASN A 541 8.69 -6.76 24.06
CA ASN A 541 8.95 -7.18 22.69
C ASN A 541 7.71 -7.01 21.77
N LEU A 542 6.54 -7.47 22.23
CA LEU A 542 5.27 -7.34 21.51
C LEU A 542 4.89 -5.87 21.29
N VAL A 543 4.96 -5.05 22.34
CA VAL A 543 4.64 -3.60 22.26
C VAL A 543 5.59 -2.90 21.29
N ALA A 544 6.90 -3.17 21.35
CA ALA A 544 7.88 -2.55 20.47
C ALA A 544 7.67 -2.93 18.99
N GLY A 545 7.35 -4.19 18.71
CA GLY A 545 7.03 -4.63 17.37
C GLY A 545 5.72 -4.00 16.87
N ALA A 546 4.69 -3.87 17.71
CA ALA A 546 3.43 -3.22 17.35
C ALA A 546 3.60 -1.75 16.96
N VAL A 547 4.43 -1.01 17.71
CA VAL A 547 4.77 0.39 17.39
C VAL A 547 5.48 0.47 16.03
N SER A 548 6.37 -0.46 15.74
CA SER A 548 7.07 -0.52 14.45
C SER A 548 6.13 -0.88 13.29
N GLU A 549 5.18 -1.79 13.53
CA GLU A 549 4.13 -2.16 12.58
C GLU A 549 3.28 -0.94 12.22
N ALA A 550 2.77 -0.24 13.23
CA ALA A 550 1.91 0.92 13.09
C ALA A 550 2.57 2.04 12.27
N GLY A 551 3.82 2.38 12.61
CA GLY A 551 4.57 3.45 11.94
C GLY A 551 4.84 3.16 10.47
N ALA A 552 5.24 1.93 10.15
CA ALA A 552 5.53 1.51 8.78
C ALA A 552 4.26 1.37 7.93
N LEU A 553 3.16 0.87 8.50
CA LEU A 553 1.88 0.75 7.80
C LEU A 553 1.34 2.13 7.43
N GLN A 554 1.18 3.03 8.39
CA GLN A 554 0.60 4.36 8.18
C GLN A 554 1.43 5.22 7.22
N ALA A 555 2.76 5.18 7.36
CA ALA A 555 3.62 5.90 6.44
C ALA A 555 3.49 5.35 5.02
N GLY A 556 3.38 4.03 4.87
CA GLY A 556 3.15 3.38 3.59
C GLY A 556 1.80 3.75 2.96
N ASP A 557 0.72 3.67 3.72
CA ASP A 557 -0.64 3.96 3.27
C ASP A 557 -0.75 5.41 2.77
N LEU A 558 -0.26 6.38 3.55
CA LEU A 558 -0.27 7.79 3.13
C LEU A 558 0.60 8.03 1.88
N MET A 559 1.68 7.28 1.67
CA MET A 559 2.52 7.42 0.46
C MET A 559 1.83 6.86 -0.80
N GLN A 560 1.08 5.76 -0.67
CA GLN A 560 0.23 5.26 -1.76
C GLN A 560 -0.82 6.30 -2.14
N ASP A 561 -1.48 6.89 -1.14
CA ASP A 561 -2.48 7.93 -1.35
C ASP A 561 -1.87 9.18 -2.00
N LEU A 562 -0.74 9.67 -1.47
CA LEU A 562 -0.06 10.85 -2.03
C LEU A 562 0.43 10.61 -3.46
N LYS A 563 0.77 9.36 -3.83
CA LYS A 563 1.02 9.01 -5.24
C LYS A 563 -0.27 9.15 -6.06
N THR A 564 -1.38 8.57 -5.59
CA THR A 564 -2.67 8.68 -6.28
C THR A 564 -3.05 10.13 -6.53
N GLY A 565 -2.96 10.97 -5.50
CA GLY A 565 -3.26 12.39 -5.60
C GLY A 565 -2.29 13.15 -6.49
N HIS A 566 -0.99 12.85 -6.44
CA HIS A 566 0.00 13.47 -7.32
C HIS A 566 -0.29 13.24 -8.82
N LEU A 567 -0.73 12.03 -9.19
CA LEU A 567 -1.11 11.70 -10.58
C LEU A 567 -2.40 12.41 -11.03
N LEU A 568 -3.29 12.72 -10.09
CA LEU A 568 -4.58 13.37 -10.35
C LEU A 568 -4.57 14.89 -10.08
N GLY A 569 -3.45 15.44 -9.60
CA GLY A 569 -3.32 16.84 -9.21
C GLY A 569 -4.01 17.23 -7.90
N ALA A 570 -4.34 16.26 -7.04
CA ALA A 570 -4.93 16.55 -5.72
C ALA A 570 -3.90 17.20 -4.77
N ALA A 571 -4.39 18.08 -3.91
CA ALA A 571 -3.58 18.84 -2.97
C ALA A 571 -3.03 17.93 -1.85
N PRO A 572 -1.69 17.82 -1.67
CA PRO A 572 -1.08 16.96 -0.65
C PRO A 572 -1.52 17.30 0.79
N ASN A 573 -1.78 18.57 1.08
CA ASN A 573 -2.26 19.00 2.40
C ASN A 573 -3.66 18.45 2.73
N ALA A 574 -4.56 18.39 1.76
CA ALA A 574 -5.91 17.87 1.94
C ALA A 574 -5.89 16.37 2.18
N GLN A 575 -5.06 15.63 1.45
CA GLN A 575 -4.85 14.20 1.67
C GLN A 575 -4.24 13.90 3.04
N PHE A 576 -3.25 14.70 3.47
CA PHE A 576 -2.66 14.59 4.80
C PHE A 576 -3.72 14.73 5.90
N TRP A 577 -4.54 15.80 5.85
CA TRP A 577 -5.58 16.00 6.85
C TRP A 577 -6.70 14.96 6.76
N GLY A 578 -7.08 14.54 5.54
CA GLY A 578 -8.01 13.44 5.33
C GLY A 578 -7.52 12.14 5.98
N GLY A 579 -6.24 11.82 5.81
CA GLY A 579 -5.60 10.66 6.44
C GLY A 579 -5.50 10.76 7.96
N VAL A 580 -5.20 11.94 8.50
CA VAL A 580 -5.21 12.19 9.97
C VAL A 580 -6.60 11.98 10.55
N ILE A 581 -7.65 12.53 9.91
CA ILE A 581 -9.04 12.36 10.35
C ILE A 581 -9.47 10.89 10.26
N GLY A 582 -9.21 10.25 9.11
CA GLY A 582 -9.53 8.84 8.88
C GLY A 582 -8.85 7.94 9.90
N SER A 583 -7.56 8.18 10.20
CA SER A 583 -6.80 7.42 11.19
C SER A 583 -7.32 7.65 12.62
N ALA A 584 -7.65 8.89 12.99
CA ALA A 584 -8.19 9.20 14.32
C ALA A 584 -9.55 8.53 14.57
N VAL A 585 -10.48 8.67 13.61
CA VAL A 585 -11.80 8.03 13.70
C VAL A 585 -11.64 6.51 13.63
N GLY A 586 -10.79 6.02 12.73
CA GLY A 586 -10.50 4.61 12.57
C GLY A 586 -9.88 3.97 13.82
N ALA A 587 -9.02 4.68 14.56
CA ALA A 587 -8.44 4.19 15.80
C ALA A 587 -9.52 3.94 16.88
N VAL A 588 -10.46 4.88 17.03
CA VAL A 588 -11.59 4.76 17.97
C VAL A 588 -12.55 3.66 17.52
N VAL A 589 -12.97 3.70 16.26
CA VAL A 589 -13.92 2.76 15.68
C VAL A 589 -13.36 1.33 15.67
N SER A 590 -12.10 1.14 15.30
CA SER A 590 -11.48 -0.19 15.29
C SER A 590 -11.42 -0.78 16.70
N ALA A 591 -11.14 0.02 17.74
CA ALA A 591 -11.15 -0.45 19.12
C ALA A 591 -12.56 -0.87 19.56
N LEU A 592 -13.61 -0.12 19.17
CA LEU A 592 -15.00 -0.47 19.42
C LEU A 592 -15.40 -1.76 18.69
N ILE A 593 -15.09 -1.86 17.40
CA ILE A 593 -15.39 -3.05 16.59
C ILE A 593 -14.65 -4.26 17.15
N TYR A 594 -13.37 -4.14 17.50
CA TYR A 594 -12.62 -5.23 18.12
C TYR A 594 -13.30 -5.73 19.41
N ARG A 595 -13.71 -4.81 20.28
CA ARG A 595 -14.42 -5.17 21.52
C ARG A 595 -15.77 -5.82 21.24
N LEU A 596 -16.48 -5.36 20.22
CA LEU A 596 -17.75 -5.93 19.79
C LEU A 596 -17.58 -7.37 19.31
N TYR A 597 -16.64 -7.64 18.40
CA TYR A 597 -16.36 -9.00 17.90
C TYR A 597 -15.93 -9.94 19.03
N THR A 598 -15.00 -9.52 19.88
CA THR A 598 -14.50 -10.33 21.00
C THR A 598 -15.50 -10.53 22.13
N SER A 599 -16.59 -9.75 22.18
CA SER A 599 -17.68 -9.95 23.14
C SER A 599 -18.75 -10.92 22.66
N VAL A 600 -18.90 -11.08 21.34
CA VAL A 600 -19.94 -11.91 20.71
C VAL A 600 -19.38 -13.28 20.31
N TYR A 601 -18.14 -13.32 19.83
CA TYR A 601 -17.49 -14.54 19.36
C TYR A 601 -16.39 -15.01 20.29
N GLU A 602 -16.19 -16.32 20.33
CA GLU A 602 -15.04 -16.94 20.99
C GLU A 602 -13.76 -16.65 20.18
N VAL A 603 -12.75 -16.11 20.87
CA VAL A 603 -11.46 -15.75 20.28
C VAL A 603 -10.35 -16.18 21.25
N PRO A 604 -9.44 -17.09 20.85
CA PRO A 604 -9.41 -17.85 19.60
C PRO A 604 -10.54 -18.89 19.51
N GLY A 605 -11.08 -19.14 18.32
CA GLY A 605 -12.08 -20.18 18.07
C GLY A 605 -12.17 -20.56 16.59
N ASP A 606 -13.10 -21.44 16.23
CA ASP A 606 -13.24 -21.99 14.86
C ASP A 606 -13.45 -20.92 13.78
N LEU A 607 -14.16 -19.84 14.11
CA LEU A 607 -14.39 -18.73 13.17
C LEU A 607 -13.24 -17.72 13.18
N PHE A 608 -12.64 -17.46 14.35
CA PHE A 608 -11.57 -16.48 14.53
C PHE A 608 -10.35 -17.13 15.18
N GLU A 609 -9.52 -17.75 14.34
CA GLU A 609 -8.32 -18.46 14.80
C GLU A 609 -7.20 -17.52 15.27
N VAL A 610 -7.17 -16.28 14.79
CA VAL A 610 -6.13 -15.27 15.05
C VAL A 610 -4.70 -15.78 14.81
N PRO A 611 -4.39 -16.32 13.61
CA PRO A 611 -3.09 -16.93 13.31
C PRO A 611 -1.92 -15.95 13.45
N THR A 612 -2.15 -14.67 13.14
CA THR A 612 -1.19 -13.58 13.33
C THR A 612 -0.78 -13.43 14.79
N GLY A 613 -1.71 -13.52 15.74
CA GLY A 613 -1.40 -13.46 17.16
C GLY A 613 -0.41 -14.53 17.58
N TYR A 614 -0.58 -15.76 17.07
CA TYR A 614 0.34 -16.87 17.32
C TYR A 614 1.73 -16.60 16.76
N VAL A 615 1.83 -16.04 15.55
CA VAL A 615 3.12 -15.65 14.97
C VAL A 615 3.80 -14.57 15.83
N TRP A 616 3.04 -13.59 16.32
CA TRP A 616 3.54 -12.51 17.19
C TRP A 616 4.09 -13.02 18.51
N ILE A 617 3.31 -13.80 19.26
CA ILE A 617 3.71 -14.34 20.56
C ILE A 617 4.87 -15.33 20.41
N LYS A 618 4.82 -16.24 19.45
CA LYS A 618 5.90 -17.23 19.23
C LYS A 618 7.21 -16.55 18.85
N THR A 619 7.17 -15.47 18.08
CA THR A 619 8.38 -14.68 17.80
C THR A 619 8.93 -14.08 19.08
N ALA A 620 8.09 -13.45 19.90
CA ALA A 620 8.50 -12.85 21.15
C ALA A 620 9.06 -13.89 22.15
N GLU A 621 8.41 -15.05 22.28
CA GLU A 621 8.86 -16.18 23.11
C GLU A 621 10.21 -16.73 22.64
N LEU A 622 10.40 -16.92 21.33
CA LEU A 622 11.64 -17.42 20.74
C LEU A 622 12.83 -16.52 21.04
N VAL A 623 12.67 -15.22 20.78
CA VAL A 623 13.78 -14.27 20.92
C VAL A 623 14.09 -13.96 22.39
N THR A 624 13.15 -14.20 23.30
CA THR A 624 13.33 -14.03 24.75
C THR A 624 13.82 -15.28 25.48
N GLY A 625 14.06 -16.39 24.75
CA GLY A 625 14.77 -17.56 25.26
C GLY A 625 13.90 -18.74 25.70
N LYS A 626 12.62 -18.78 25.33
CA LYS A 626 11.81 -19.99 25.52
C LYS A 626 12.22 -21.08 24.52
N GLY A 627 12.30 -22.32 25.01
CA GLY A 627 12.73 -23.47 24.23
C GLY A 627 11.81 -23.78 23.06
N LEU A 628 12.40 -24.20 21.94
CA LEU A 628 11.67 -24.66 20.75
C LEU A 628 11.20 -26.11 20.93
N PRO A 629 10.06 -26.50 20.32
CA PRO A 629 9.66 -27.90 20.24
C PRO A 629 10.76 -28.77 19.62
N MET A 630 10.71 -30.07 19.91
CA MET A 630 11.68 -31.02 19.40
C MET A 630 11.81 -30.94 17.86
N MET A 631 13.04 -30.88 17.37
CA MET A 631 13.38 -30.73 15.94
C MET A 631 12.92 -29.43 15.26
N ALA A 632 12.15 -28.55 15.91
CA ALA A 632 11.65 -27.34 15.27
C ALA A 632 12.77 -26.38 14.87
N TRP A 633 13.83 -26.27 15.68
CA TRP A 633 14.95 -25.39 15.40
C TRP A 633 15.76 -25.84 14.18
N GLN A 634 16.05 -27.13 14.02
CA GLN A 634 16.79 -27.64 12.86
C GLN A 634 16.02 -27.41 11.55
N TRP A 635 14.72 -27.68 11.55
CA TRP A 635 13.87 -27.47 10.36
C TRP A 635 13.67 -25.99 10.06
N ALA A 636 13.49 -25.16 11.09
CA ALA A 636 13.40 -23.70 10.93
C ALA A 636 14.71 -23.11 10.38
N THR A 637 15.87 -23.52 10.90
CA THR A 637 17.18 -23.09 10.39
C THR A 637 17.42 -23.59 8.97
N GLY A 638 17.10 -24.85 8.66
CA GLY A 638 17.21 -25.39 7.31
C GLY A 638 16.35 -24.62 6.30
N ALA A 639 15.09 -24.34 6.67
CA ALA A 639 14.19 -23.54 5.85
C ALA A 639 14.68 -22.09 5.71
N ALA A 640 15.18 -21.48 6.79
CA ALA A 640 15.76 -20.14 6.77
C ALA A 640 16.95 -20.04 5.80
N ILE A 641 17.84 -21.03 5.76
CA ILE A 641 18.99 -21.07 4.82
C ILE A 641 18.49 -21.18 3.37
N ILE A 642 17.56 -22.10 3.11
CA ILE A 642 16.98 -22.28 1.76
C ILE A 642 16.32 -21.00 1.28
N PHE A 643 15.52 -20.35 2.13
CA PHE A 643 14.83 -19.13 1.75
C PHE A 643 15.75 -17.91 1.72
N THR A 644 16.81 -17.86 2.51
CA THR A 644 17.89 -16.86 2.35
C THR A 644 18.44 -16.92 0.93
N PHE A 645 18.80 -18.13 0.46
CA PHE A 645 19.29 -18.31 -0.91
C PHE A 645 18.22 -17.98 -1.96
N SER A 646 16.99 -18.48 -1.79
CA SER A 646 15.86 -18.20 -2.68
C SER A 646 15.62 -16.69 -2.83
N THR A 647 15.62 -15.95 -1.71
CA THR A 647 15.40 -14.51 -1.69
C THR A 647 16.56 -13.75 -2.33
N VAL A 648 17.81 -14.17 -2.11
CA VAL A 648 18.97 -13.59 -2.83
C VAL A 648 18.83 -13.80 -4.34
N VAL A 649 18.52 -15.02 -4.78
CA VAL A 649 18.33 -15.33 -6.21
C VAL A 649 17.15 -14.53 -6.78
N ARG A 650 16.06 -14.36 -6.01
CA ARG A 650 14.91 -13.53 -6.39
C ARG A 650 15.31 -12.07 -6.59
N ILE A 651 16.08 -11.50 -5.65
CA ILE A 651 16.59 -10.12 -5.75
C ILE A 651 17.46 -9.97 -7.01
N MET A 652 18.38 -10.90 -7.26
CA MET A 652 19.23 -10.94 -8.48
C MET A 652 18.44 -11.21 -9.77
N GLY A 653 17.21 -11.73 -9.63
CA GLY A 653 16.30 -12.06 -10.70
C GLY A 653 15.40 -10.91 -11.14
N THR A 654 15.40 -9.79 -10.43
CA THR A 654 14.53 -8.64 -10.72
C THR A 654 14.65 -8.23 -12.19
N GLY A 655 13.51 -8.21 -12.91
CA GLY A 655 13.45 -7.89 -14.34
C GLY A 655 13.66 -9.07 -15.31
N LYS A 656 13.94 -10.28 -14.82
CA LYS A 656 14.12 -11.49 -15.65
C LYS A 656 12.83 -12.31 -15.73
N ARG A 657 12.64 -13.03 -16.85
CA ARG A 657 11.44 -13.87 -17.10
C ARG A 657 11.26 -14.99 -16.07
N TRP A 658 12.32 -15.46 -15.44
CA TRP A 658 12.27 -16.54 -14.44
C TRP A 658 11.91 -16.05 -13.03
N HIS A 659 11.93 -14.74 -12.77
CA HIS A 659 11.65 -14.16 -11.46
C HIS A 659 10.33 -14.63 -10.81
N PRO A 660 9.20 -14.73 -11.54
CA PRO A 660 7.93 -15.15 -10.94
C PRO A 660 7.91 -16.60 -10.43
N PHE A 661 8.79 -17.47 -10.94
CA PHE A 661 8.85 -18.88 -10.55
C PHE A 661 9.58 -19.11 -9.23
N ILE A 662 10.32 -18.11 -8.74
CA ILE A 662 11.02 -18.23 -7.46
C ILE A 662 10.03 -17.87 -6.34
N PRO A 663 9.80 -18.78 -5.37
CA PRO A 663 8.85 -18.54 -4.31
C PRO A 663 9.31 -17.42 -3.38
N GLY A 664 8.42 -16.47 -3.11
CA GLY A 664 8.63 -15.44 -2.10
C GLY A 664 8.49 -16.02 -0.69
N GLY A 665 9.47 -15.75 0.18
CA GLY A 665 9.50 -16.31 1.54
C GLY A 665 8.28 -15.96 2.37
N ILE A 666 7.89 -14.68 2.42
CA ILE A 666 6.68 -14.25 3.13
C ILE A 666 5.43 -15.00 2.64
N ALA A 667 5.21 -15.14 1.33
CA ALA A 667 4.03 -15.79 0.80
C ALA A 667 3.99 -17.29 1.15
N VAL A 668 5.11 -18.00 1.02
CA VAL A 668 5.22 -19.41 1.45
C VAL A 668 4.94 -19.54 2.94
N ALA A 669 5.53 -18.69 3.76
CA ALA A 669 5.35 -18.72 5.20
C ALA A 669 3.88 -18.50 5.62
N VAL A 670 3.18 -17.55 4.98
CA VAL A 670 1.75 -17.32 5.20
C VAL A 670 0.93 -18.56 4.85
N GLY A 671 1.24 -19.23 3.74
CA GLY A 671 0.61 -20.50 3.37
C GLY A 671 0.87 -21.65 4.35
N MET A 672 2.00 -21.62 5.07
CA MET A 672 2.36 -22.63 6.06
C MET A 672 1.65 -22.44 7.41
N TYR A 673 1.45 -21.21 7.88
CA TYR A 673 0.79 -20.99 9.18
C TYR A 673 -0.73 -20.88 9.07
N ASN A 674 -1.26 -20.45 7.92
CA ASN A 674 -2.70 -20.47 7.68
C ASN A 674 -3.16 -21.89 7.38
N VAL A 675 -4.35 -22.24 7.86
CA VAL A 675 -4.97 -23.53 7.54
C VAL A 675 -5.19 -23.68 6.02
N PRO A 676 -5.10 -24.92 5.48
CA PRO A 676 -5.21 -25.16 4.04
C PRO A 676 -6.49 -24.62 3.42
N SER A 677 -7.58 -24.61 4.19
CA SER A 677 -8.91 -24.17 3.75
C SER A 677 -8.93 -22.77 3.15
N PHE A 678 -8.27 -21.80 3.82
CA PHE A 678 -8.21 -20.43 3.35
C PHE A 678 -7.21 -20.27 2.19
N THR A 679 -6.10 -21.01 2.23
CA THR A 679 -5.06 -20.93 1.19
C THR A 679 -5.56 -21.49 -0.14
N LEU A 680 -6.34 -22.56 -0.13
CA LEU A 680 -6.95 -23.13 -1.33
C LEU A 680 -7.93 -22.16 -2.00
N ALA A 681 -8.80 -21.50 -1.22
CA ALA A 681 -9.73 -20.51 -1.75
C ALA A 681 -9.01 -19.32 -2.40
N ARG A 682 -7.92 -18.84 -1.78
CA ARG A 682 -7.06 -17.80 -2.39
C ARG A 682 -6.35 -18.30 -3.64
N ALA A 683 -5.88 -19.54 -3.66
CA ALA A 683 -5.26 -20.14 -4.85
C ALA A 683 -6.25 -20.20 -6.02
N ILE A 684 -7.52 -20.53 -5.78
CA ILE A 684 -8.58 -20.45 -6.80
C ILE A 684 -8.71 -19.03 -7.33
N GLY A 685 -8.74 -18.02 -6.46
CA GLY A 685 -8.77 -16.60 -6.86
C GLY A 685 -7.58 -16.19 -7.73
N GLY A 686 -6.37 -16.60 -7.36
CA GLY A 686 -5.17 -16.33 -8.15
C GLY A 686 -5.20 -17.02 -9.52
N LEU A 687 -5.71 -18.25 -9.61
CA LEU A 687 -5.92 -18.95 -10.88
C LEU A 687 -6.94 -18.22 -11.78
N VAL A 688 -8.03 -17.69 -11.20
CA VAL A 688 -9.00 -16.87 -11.92
C VAL A 688 -8.34 -15.59 -12.45
N ASN A 689 -7.50 -14.93 -11.64
CA ASN A 689 -6.73 -13.76 -12.08
C ASN A 689 -5.77 -14.10 -13.24
N TRP A 690 -5.03 -15.21 -13.12
CA TRP A 690 -4.14 -15.69 -14.19
C TRP A 690 -4.90 -15.99 -15.48
N TYR A 691 -6.02 -16.71 -15.40
CA TYR A 691 -6.86 -17.01 -16.55
C TYR A 691 -7.38 -15.72 -17.22
N TRP A 692 -7.82 -14.74 -16.43
CA TRP A 692 -8.33 -13.47 -16.95
C TRP A 692 -7.25 -12.64 -17.66
N ARG A 693 -6.04 -12.58 -17.09
CA ARG A 693 -4.96 -11.77 -17.63
C ARG A 693 -4.23 -12.46 -18.77
N SER A 694 -3.82 -13.71 -18.57
CA SER A 694 -2.95 -14.42 -19.51
C SER A 694 -3.73 -15.05 -20.65
N TYR A 695 -4.89 -15.64 -20.39
CA TYR A 695 -5.68 -16.31 -21.42
C TYR A 695 -6.69 -15.38 -22.09
N ARG A 696 -7.43 -14.59 -21.30
CA ARG A 696 -8.44 -13.66 -21.83
C ARG A 696 -7.89 -12.30 -22.25
N GLN A 697 -6.67 -11.92 -21.83
CA GLN A 697 -6.02 -10.64 -22.16
C GLN A 697 -6.93 -9.42 -21.88
N LYS A 698 -7.70 -9.48 -20.80
CA LYS A 698 -8.64 -8.42 -20.40
C LYS A 698 -8.03 -7.48 -19.35
N GLU A 699 -8.62 -6.28 -19.25
CA GLU A 699 -8.23 -5.29 -18.24
C GLU A 699 -8.28 -5.84 -16.81
N GLU A 700 -7.23 -5.52 -16.05
CA GLU A 700 -7.08 -5.87 -14.63
C GLU A 700 -8.11 -5.15 -13.74
N THR A 701 -8.50 -3.93 -14.11
CA THR A 701 -9.46 -3.13 -13.35
C THR A 701 -10.79 -3.85 -13.15
N LEU A 702 -11.31 -4.55 -14.17
CA LEU A 702 -12.60 -5.24 -14.09
C LEU A 702 -12.59 -6.40 -13.08
N ILE A 703 -11.53 -7.20 -13.09
CA ILE A 703 -11.44 -8.37 -12.20
C ILE A 703 -11.17 -7.93 -10.75
N VAL A 704 -10.43 -6.83 -10.55
CA VAL A 704 -10.24 -6.22 -9.22
C VAL A 704 -11.56 -5.67 -8.67
N VAL A 705 -12.39 -5.03 -9.51
CA VAL A 705 -13.72 -4.57 -9.09
C VAL A 705 -14.63 -5.73 -8.66
N LEU A 706 -14.64 -6.83 -9.43
CA LEU A 706 -15.37 -8.04 -9.05
C LEU A 706 -14.88 -8.59 -7.71
N ALA A 707 -13.56 -8.75 -7.55
CA ALA A 707 -12.97 -9.26 -6.32
C ALA A 707 -13.30 -8.40 -5.11
N SER A 708 -13.30 -7.08 -5.29
CA SER A 708 -13.61 -6.12 -4.24
C SER A 708 -15.06 -6.21 -3.80
N GLY A 709 -15.99 -6.41 -4.75
CA GLY A 709 -17.39 -6.66 -4.42
C GLY A 709 -17.56 -7.94 -3.61
N LEU A 710 -16.84 -9.03 -3.95
CA LEU A 710 -16.85 -10.25 -3.15
C LEU A 710 -16.37 -10.02 -1.71
N VAL A 711 -15.23 -9.35 -1.55
CA VAL A 711 -14.65 -9.08 -0.22
C VAL A 711 -15.56 -8.18 0.62
N LEU A 712 -16.09 -7.10 0.03
CA LEU A 712 -17.00 -6.18 0.72
C LEU A 712 -18.36 -6.82 1.02
N GLY A 713 -18.87 -7.69 0.15
CA GLY A 713 -20.15 -8.38 0.34
C GLY A 713 -20.13 -9.26 1.57
N GLU A 714 -19.08 -10.07 1.72
CA GLU A 714 -18.88 -10.87 2.93
C GLU A 714 -18.56 -10.00 4.15
N GLY A 715 -17.73 -8.97 4.00
CA GLY A 715 -17.36 -8.07 5.09
C GLY A 715 -18.52 -7.21 5.64
N VAL A 716 -19.53 -6.87 4.82
CA VAL A 716 -20.77 -6.25 5.29
C VAL A 716 -21.69 -7.30 5.91
N MET A 717 -21.82 -8.47 5.29
CA MET A 717 -22.68 -9.52 5.84
C MET A 717 -22.13 -10.16 7.11
N SER A 718 -20.84 -10.02 7.40
CA SER A 718 -20.29 -10.36 8.71
C SER A 718 -20.87 -9.49 9.83
N ILE A 719 -21.22 -8.23 9.55
CA ILE A 719 -21.93 -7.34 10.49
C ILE A 719 -23.33 -7.89 10.77
N VAL A 720 -24.04 -8.32 9.72
CA VAL A 720 -25.37 -8.94 9.87
C VAL A 720 -25.26 -10.24 10.67
N ASN A 721 -24.29 -11.09 10.35
CA ASN A 721 -24.03 -12.33 11.09
C ASN A 721 -23.67 -12.06 12.56
N LEU A 722 -22.92 -10.99 12.84
CA LEU A 722 -22.60 -10.55 14.21
C LEU A 722 -23.87 -10.11 14.94
N LEU A 723 -24.77 -9.35 14.30
CA LEU A 723 -26.06 -8.98 14.90
C LEU A 723 -26.94 -10.20 15.17
N LEU A 724 -27.01 -11.15 14.23
CA LEU A 724 -27.74 -12.40 14.40
C LEU A 724 -27.16 -13.25 15.54
N ALA A 725 -25.83 -13.37 15.61
CA ALA A 725 -25.13 -14.05 16.70
C ALA A 725 -25.38 -13.37 18.05
N SER A 726 -25.31 -12.04 18.10
CA SER A 726 -25.62 -11.26 19.31
C SER A 726 -27.09 -11.43 19.74
N ALA A 727 -28.01 -11.59 18.80
CA ALA A 727 -29.41 -11.87 19.07
C ALA A 727 -29.69 -13.36 19.39
N SER A 728 -28.65 -14.20 19.45
CA SER A 728 -28.75 -15.64 19.69
C SER A 728 -29.70 -16.35 18.73
N VAL A 729 -29.75 -15.91 17.46
CA VAL A 729 -30.58 -16.53 16.43
C VAL A 729 -30.08 -17.96 16.17
N PRO A 730 -30.95 -18.98 16.25
CA PRO A 730 -30.54 -20.36 16.04
C PRO A 730 -30.07 -20.59 14.61
N HIS A 731 -28.98 -21.34 14.47
CA HIS A 731 -28.41 -21.82 13.21
C HIS A 731 -28.14 -23.32 13.30
N LEU A 732 -28.11 -24.02 12.15
CA LEU A 732 -28.03 -25.49 12.06
C LEU A 732 -26.64 -26.05 12.39
#